data_AF-A0A0S8FDZ5-F1
#
_entry.id   AF-A0A0S8FDZ5-F1
#
_cell.length_a   1.000
_cell.length_b   1.000
_cell.length_c   1.000
_cell.angle_alpha   90.00
_cell.angle_beta   90.00
_cell.angle_gamma   90.00
#
_symmetry.space_group_name_H-M   'P 1'
#
loop_
_entity.id
_entity.type
_entity.pdbx_description
1 polymer ?
#
loop_
_entity_poly.entity_id
_entity_poly.type
_entity_poly.pdbx_seq_one_letter_code
_entity_poly.pdbx_strand_id
1 'polypeptide(L)'
;MDALRHGNFRFAALLSVICLGLAVAGCSGDDGDDGAPGPAGEAGQDGVACWDLNENGVGDFVLPDAPFTEDLNGDGLFNTYDCNAAAGGAPQTIPVESCTVCHNTGSIADAVASHALPPIELAADGAPATGYDTARRAYFNNGGTRTDLRDFATLTDNGDGNYTITVAGAGPEAANNNRWLFQVVAGDDRATRAYFYADYPASPFPPEVSPVAVDAEACEACHGPEGIQVHGGGFAASDGAEPCLVCHGSDESDDPDVTPALFRVVHGYHSSIESWRDPVEPVEPHVTYPTYMNNCSVCHETDEQLAEVNAMPVIAVACFSCHGSTETMFAPDDPLYTGLHEGLTGGCETCHAGQIPTAPQTVAAMHNGSLTERSGVIWDGEDLSVTEGAKIAWTITDVADDGTDLTITWQASYDDVGVNPCNATAGEGTPVFFADEDADGESLGNLSILRNYAQGQDFILGTDPDAAGQPGSSPDVDNSNTTCSGNVATTVVPVEETDAMYGRVAIQGKPRLPSPDPDDTDGLMQVRAKTPTFDWKVGEGGAAPPRRLVVDTTQCLNCHVGSLYQHGGNRVDNVDMCLLCHNTAANDQYVRVDNFGGVDASEAYDGRSGQAFGMREMLHAVHSAGETGAPIVIYRGRGIYAWAGSVDDLQNWPTESDCVYGSQNTPGSTVFGSDPATATSNTCQPHNFHTPTYPRGIYDCAACHAVNEDGTFAFAVMPDPTKAMASTVETGNPPFGNQVNDVLEGITTSSCMTCHRSVNAHAYQNGWVPQPFEEGRQTIIDAN
;
A
#
# COMPACT_ATOMS: atom_id res chain seq x y z
N MET A 1 54.94 -6.64 -32.86
CA MET A 1 55.71 -6.46 -34.11
C MET A 1 54.94 -7.16 -35.20
N ASP A 2 54.46 -6.38 -36.18
CA ASP A 2 54.10 -6.68 -37.58
C ASP A 2 53.39 -8.01 -37.95
N ALA A 3 52.40 -8.10 -38.84
CA ALA A 3 51.58 -7.15 -39.61
C ALA A 3 50.51 -7.95 -40.39
N LEU A 4 49.35 -7.32 -40.65
CA LEU A 4 48.46 -7.44 -41.83
C LEU A 4 47.68 -8.75 -42.15
N ARG A 5 46.33 -8.67 -42.04
CA ARG A 5 45.33 -8.80 -43.14
C ARG A 5 43.88 -8.68 -42.58
N HIS A 6 43.16 -7.60 -42.88
CA HIS A 6 42.02 -7.47 -43.84
C HIS A 6 40.63 -7.84 -43.29
N GLY A 7 39.67 -6.91 -43.38
CA GLY A 7 38.23 -7.21 -43.36
C GLY A 7 37.31 -6.13 -42.79
N ASN A 8 37.02 -5.10 -43.60
CA ASN A 8 35.80 -4.25 -43.69
C ASN A 8 34.82 -4.16 -42.51
N PHE A 9 34.54 -2.94 -42.04
CA PHE A 9 33.20 -2.29 -42.03
C PHE A 9 33.29 -0.97 -41.27
N ARG A 10 33.23 0.17 -41.96
CA ARG A 10 32.96 1.46 -41.32
C ARG A 10 32.23 2.40 -42.29
N PHE A 11 31.24 3.07 -41.69
CA PHE A 11 30.72 4.38 -42.05
C PHE A 11 29.82 4.52 -43.28
N ALA A 12 28.51 4.59 -43.01
CA ALA A 12 27.57 5.37 -43.81
C ALA A 12 26.47 5.93 -42.89
N ALA A 13 26.83 6.98 -42.15
CA ALA A 13 25.90 8.00 -41.68
C ALA A 13 25.71 9.03 -42.81
N LEU A 14 24.53 9.65 -42.85
CA LEU A 14 24.12 10.78 -43.69
C LEU A 14 23.93 10.50 -45.20
N LEU A 15 22.71 10.10 -45.57
CA LEU A 15 22.15 10.34 -46.91
C LEU A 15 20.62 10.32 -46.87
N SER A 16 20.01 11.41 -46.39
CA SER A 16 18.56 11.68 -46.57
C SER A 16 18.25 13.16 -46.78
N VAL A 17 19.24 13.96 -47.18
CA VAL A 17 19.02 15.28 -47.76
C VAL A 17 19.53 15.21 -49.20
N ILE A 18 18.74 15.75 -50.13
CA ILE A 18 19.00 15.93 -51.58
C ILE A 18 18.33 14.87 -52.50
N CYS A 19 17.00 14.95 -52.57
CA CYS A 19 16.30 15.23 -53.83
C CYS A 19 15.56 16.55 -53.58
N LEU A 20 16.07 17.72 -53.96
CA LEU A 20 15.86 18.28 -55.29
C LEU A 20 16.82 19.47 -55.47
N GLY A 21 17.84 19.30 -56.30
CA GLY A 21 18.74 20.39 -56.69
C GLY A 21 19.36 20.07 -58.03
N LEU A 22 18.93 20.79 -59.08
CA LEU A 22 19.64 20.92 -60.36
C LEU A 22 19.01 22.03 -61.21
N ALA A 23 19.64 23.20 -61.18
CA ALA A 23 19.75 24.20 -62.25
C ALA A 23 20.69 25.32 -61.73
N VAL A 24 22.00 25.07 -61.69
CA VAL A 24 22.99 25.49 -62.70
C VAL A 24 23.31 27.00 -62.69
N ALA A 25 24.47 27.27 -62.08
CA ALA A 25 25.57 28.12 -62.55
C ALA A 25 25.36 29.61 -62.87
N GLY A 26 26.15 30.44 -62.17
CA GLY A 26 27.14 31.26 -62.86
C GLY A 26 27.13 32.76 -62.57
N CYS A 27 28.23 33.19 -61.94
CA CYS A 27 28.89 34.49 -62.13
C CYS A 27 28.32 35.75 -61.44
N SER A 28 29.04 36.14 -60.38
CA SER A 28 29.57 37.48 -60.09
C SER A 28 28.69 38.71 -60.33
N GLY A 29 28.35 39.36 -59.21
CA GLY A 29 28.59 40.78 -58.94
C GLY A 29 27.93 41.78 -59.87
N ASP A 30 26.79 42.30 -59.42
CA ASP A 30 26.34 43.65 -59.75
C ASP A 30 25.70 44.25 -58.48
N ASP A 31 26.35 45.28 -57.96
CA ASP A 31 26.00 45.98 -56.74
C ASP A 31 24.87 46.95 -57.10
N GLY A 32 23.63 46.50 -56.95
CA GLY A 32 22.45 47.31 -57.27
C GLY A 32 22.36 48.53 -56.35
N ASP A 33 22.49 49.73 -56.94
CA ASP A 33 22.26 51.02 -56.31
C ASP A 33 20.98 51.02 -55.45
N ASP A 34 21.09 51.51 -54.22
CA ASP A 34 19.94 51.77 -53.35
C ASP A 34 18.97 52.75 -54.04
N GLY A 35 17.69 52.38 -54.06
CA GLY A 35 16.63 53.21 -54.62
C GLY A 35 16.61 54.60 -53.98
N ALA A 36 16.34 55.62 -54.80
CA ALA A 36 16.28 57.00 -54.35
C ALA A 36 15.39 57.15 -53.08
N PRO A 37 15.85 57.85 -52.04
CA PRO A 37 15.05 58.12 -50.86
C PRO A 37 13.73 58.78 -51.24
N GLY A 38 12.64 58.37 -50.57
CA GLY A 38 11.36 59.05 -50.69
C GLY A 38 11.48 60.54 -50.34
N PRO A 39 10.61 61.41 -50.89
CA PRO A 39 10.62 62.83 -50.57
C PRO A 39 10.50 63.03 -49.06
N ALA A 40 11.27 63.96 -48.51
CA ALA A 40 11.16 64.37 -47.11
C ALA A 40 9.71 64.80 -46.82
N GLY A 41 9.15 64.31 -45.71
CA GLY A 41 7.87 64.81 -45.21
C GLY A 41 7.95 66.32 -44.97
N GLU A 42 6.82 67.02 -45.08
CA GLU A 42 6.77 68.44 -44.77
C GLU A 42 7.29 68.69 -43.35
N ALA A 43 8.07 69.77 -43.17
CA ALA A 43 8.49 70.20 -41.85
C ALA A 43 7.24 70.43 -40.99
N GLY A 44 7.20 69.82 -39.80
CA GLY A 44 6.16 70.10 -38.82
C GLY A 44 6.13 71.59 -38.50
N GLN A 45 4.94 72.14 -38.24
CA GLN A 45 4.80 73.53 -37.85
C GLN A 45 5.59 73.78 -36.55
N ASP A 46 6.28 74.93 -36.47
CA ASP A 46 6.98 75.36 -35.26
C ASP A 46 5.99 75.39 -34.09
N GLY A 47 6.35 74.76 -32.97
CA GLY A 47 5.51 74.72 -31.78
C GLY A 47 5.33 76.12 -31.17
N VAL A 48 4.15 76.38 -30.62
CA VAL A 48 3.84 77.61 -29.89
C VAL A 48 4.77 77.72 -28.67
N ALA A 49 5.35 78.90 -28.44
CA ALA A 49 6.23 79.12 -27.31
C ALA A 49 5.44 79.03 -26.00
N CYS A 50 6.00 78.38 -24.98
CA CYS A 50 5.32 78.12 -23.69
C CYS A 50 4.89 79.38 -22.90
N TRP A 51 5.39 80.55 -23.27
CA TRP A 51 5.05 81.85 -22.67
C TRP A 51 3.96 82.59 -23.47
N ASP A 52 3.62 82.13 -24.69
CA ASP A 52 2.65 82.75 -25.58
C ASP A 52 1.24 82.24 -25.24
N LEU A 53 0.63 82.88 -24.23
CA LEU A 53 -0.62 82.42 -23.61
C LEU A 53 -1.85 82.72 -24.45
N ASN A 54 -1.73 83.64 -25.41
CA ASN A 54 -2.80 84.00 -26.32
C ASN A 54 -2.57 83.48 -27.76
N GLU A 55 -1.49 82.70 -27.97
CA GLU A 55 -1.10 82.05 -29.22
C GLU A 55 -0.90 83.03 -30.40
N ASN A 56 -0.53 84.29 -30.12
CA ASN A 56 -0.36 85.31 -31.15
C ASN A 56 1.09 85.40 -31.68
N GLY A 57 2.04 84.71 -31.07
CA GLY A 57 3.46 84.66 -31.43
C GLY A 57 4.28 85.88 -31.00
N VAL A 58 3.76 86.74 -30.11
CA VAL A 58 4.36 88.01 -29.67
C VAL A 58 4.34 88.09 -28.15
N GLY A 59 5.48 88.43 -27.54
CA GLY A 59 5.55 88.59 -26.08
C GLY A 59 4.84 89.84 -25.58
N ASP A 60 3.75 89.66 -24.84
CA ASP A 60 2.90 90.71 -24.30
C ASP A 60 3.15 90.95 -22.80
N PHE A 61 3.64 92.16 -22.45
CA PHE A 61 3.84 92.59 -21.05
C PHE A 61 2.53 92.75 -20.26
N VAL A 62 1.39 92.83 -20.94
CA VAL A 62 0.07 92.95 -20.33
C VAL A 62 -0.95 92.25 -21.21
N LEU A 63 -1.57 91.20 -20.70
CA LEU A 63 -2.69 90.54 -21.37
C LEU A 63 -4.04 91.20 -21.00
N PRO A 64 -5.04 91.14 -21.89
CA PRO A 64 -6.34 91.80 -21.68
C PRO A 64 -7.11 91.28 -20.45
N ASP A 65 -6.86 90.02 -20.06
CA ASP A 65 -7.44 89.38 -18.88
C ASP A 65 -6.46 89.51 -17.70
N ALA A 66 -6.58 90.61 -16.96
CA ALA A 66 -5.72 90.87 -15.80
C ALA A 66 -5.93 89.84 -14.67
N PRO A 67 -4.88 89.43 -13.92
CA PRO A 67 -3.56 90.06 -13.83
C PRO A 67 -2.44 89.18 -14.43
N PHE A 68 -2.50 88.86 -15.73
CA PHE A 68 -1.48 88.02 -16.38
C PHE A 68 -0.61 88.83 -17.36
N THR A 69 0.69 88.51 -17.38
CA THR A 69 1.74 89.01 -18.28
C THR A 69 2.48 87.79 -18.83
N GLU A 70 2.96 87.87 -20.07
CA GLU A 70 3.80 86.82 -20.69
C GLU A 70 5.29 87.00 -20.36
N ASP A 71 5.68 88.13 -19.75
CA ASP A 71 6.95 88.30 -19.04
C ASP A 71 6.70 88.06 -17.55
N LEU A 72 6.70 86.79 -17.15
CA LEU A 72 6.31 86.36 -15.81
C LEU A 72 7.34 86.78 -14.77
N ASN A 73 8.62 86.83 -15.15
CA ASN A 73 9.71 87.14 -14.25
C ASN A 73 10.07 88.64 -14.21
N GLY A 74 9.60 89.43 -15.19
CA GLY A 74 9.70 90.89 -15.23
C GLY A 74 11.03 91.43 -15.73
N ASP A 75 11.81 90.64 -16.48
CA ASP A 75 13.15 91.00 -16.96
C ASP A 75 13.17 91.64 -18.36
N GLY A 76 12.01 91.73 -19.03
CA GLY A 76 11.90 92.32 -20.35
C GLY A 76 12.15 91.35 -21.51
N LEU A 77 12.39 90.05 -21.26
CA LEU A 77 12.71 89.04 -22.27
C LEU A 77 11.73 87.87 -22.19
N PHE A 78 11.03 87.59 -23.29
CA PHE A 78 10.06 86.48 -23.36
C PHE A 78 10.75 85.18 -23.76
N ASN A 79 11.05 84.34 -22.77
CA ASN A 79 11.81 83.11 -22.98
C ASN A 79 11.34 81.97 -22.08
N THR A 80 12.09 80.88 -22.02
CA THR A 80 11.71 79.68 -21.25
C THR A 80 11.52 79.94 -19.75
N TYR A 81 12.07 81.03 -19.21
CA TYR A 81 11.85 81.44 -17.81
C TYR A 81 10.46 82.03 -17.56
N ASP A 82 9.69 82.31 -18.62
CA ASP A 82 8.33 82.85 -18.55
C ASP A 82 7.25 81.83 -18.90
N CYS A 83 7.62 80.55 -19.11
CA CYS A 83 6.68 79.49 -19.40
C CYS A 83 5.62 79.37 -18.30
N ASN A 84 4.34 79.44 -18.66
CA ASN A 84 3.24 79.16 -17.74
C ASN A 84 2.71 77.74 -17.97
N ALA A 85 2.53 76.97 -16.90
CA ALA A 85 1.97 75.62 -16.96
C ALA A 85 0.53 75.58 -17.52
N ALA A 86 -0.17 76.73 -17.60
CA ALA A 86 -1.50 76.85 -18.16
C ALA A 86 -1.54 77.07 -19.69
N ALA A 87 -0.40 77.28 -20.36
CA ALA A 87 -0.31 77.60 -21.79
C ALA A 87 -0.60 76.41 -22.72
N GLY A 88 -0.61 75.19 -22.20
CA GLY A 88 -1.12 74.02 -22.92
C GLY A 88 -2.49 73.69 -22.35
N GLY A 89 -3.53 73.76 -23.17
CA GLY A 89 -4.90 73.37 -22.80
C GLY A 89 -4.89 72.15 -21.88
N ALA A 90 -5.51 72.31 -20.70
CA ALA A 90 -5.43 71.35 -19.62
C ALA A 90 -5.59 69.91 -20.15
N PRO A 91 -4.68 68.98 -19.82
CA PRO A 91 -4.93 67.59 -20.12
C PRO A 91 -6.23 67.23 -19.41
N GLN A 92 -7.23 66.84 -20.19
CA GLN A 92 -8.25 65.93 -19.68
C GLN A 92 -7.46 64.81 -18.99
N THR A 93 -7.65 64.62 -17.70
CA THR A 93 -7.19 63.41 -17.02
C THR A 93 -8.01 62.25 -17.59
N ILE A 94 -7.66 61.81 -18.79
CA ILE A 94 -7.94 60.44 -19.21
C ILE A 94 -7.05 59.61 -18.30
N PRO A 95 -7.56 58.63 -17.55
CA PRO A 95 -6.70 57.71 -16.81
C PRO A 95 -5.87 56.96 -17.85
N VAL A 96 -4.65 57.40 -18.10
CA VAL A 96 -3.66 56.60 -18.81
C VAL A 96 -2.89 55.88 -17.73
N GLU A 97 -3.13 54.56 -17.66
CA GLU A 97 -2.44 53.57 -16.84
C GLU A 97 -2.74 53.60 -15.33
N SER A 98 -4.01 53.49 -14.94
CA SER A 98 -4.29 52.71 -13.73
C SER A 98 -4.15 51.24 -14.06
N CYS A 99 -3.60 50.43 -13.15
CA CYS A 99 -3.46 48.98 -13.31
C CYS A 99 -4.76 48.33 -13.84
N THR A 100 -5.92 48.85 -13.43
CA THR A 100 -7.25 48.40 -13.88
C THR A 100 -7.46 48.44 -15.39
N VAL A 101 -6.88 49.37 -16.15
CA VAL A 101 -7.08 49.41 -17.63
C VAL A 101 -6.41 48.21 -18.31
N CYS A 102 -5.25 47.79 -17.80
CA CYS A 102 -4.50 46.65 -18.34
C CYS A 102 -4.85 45.31 -17.69
N HIS A 103 -5.42 45.32 -16.47
CA HIS A 103 -5.65 44.13 -15.65
C HIS A 103 -7.12 43.82 -15.32
N ASN A 104 -8.09 44.59 -15.82
CA ASN A 104 -9.51 44.29 -15.61
C ASN A 104 -9.96 43.07 -16.43
N THR A 105 -11.10 42.51 -16.02
CA THR A 105 -11.75 41.38 -16.70
C THR A 105 -11.89 41.61 -18.21
N GLY A 106 -11.31 40.72 -19.02
CA GLY A 106 -11.34 40.76 -20.49
C GLY A 106 -10.24 41.58 -21.16
N SER A 107 -9.25 42.09 -20.42
CA SER A 107 -8.04 42.71 -20.98
C SER A 107 -6.97 41.67 -21.38
N ILE A 108 -5.96 42.10 -22.14
CA ILE A 108 -4.86 41.21 -22.59
C ILE A 108 -3.97 40.68 -21.46
N ALA A 109 -3.98 41.34 -20.30
CA ALA A 109 -3.25 40.99 -19.10
C ALA A 109 -4.22 40.98 -17.90
N ASP A 110 -5.45 40.53 -18.14
CA ASP A 110 -6.50 40.40 -17.13
C ASP A 110 -5.95 39.65 -15.92
N ALA A 111 -5.85 40.34 -14.78
CA ALA A 111 -5.25 39.76 -13.58
C ALA A 111 -6.13 38.67 -12.97
N VAL A 112 -7.43 38.63 -13.25
CA VAL A 112 -8.29 37.53 -12.82
C VAL A 112 -8.02 36.32 -13.69
N ALA A 113 -7.97 36.48 -15.01
CA ALA A 113 -7.68 35.38 -15.94
C ALA A 113 -6.24 34.87 -15.81
N SER A 114 -5.27 35.75 -15.56
CA SER A 114 -3.86 35.40 -15.44
C SER A 114 -3.51 34.72 -14.12
N HIS A 115 -4.33 34.90 -13.05
CA HIS A 115 -4.15 34.23 -11.76
C HIS A 115 -5.29 33.24 -11.43
N ALA A 116 -6.06 32.84 -12.44
CA ALA A 116 -7.11 31.84 -12.26
C ALA A 116 -6.48 30.46 -12.10
N LEU A 117 -6.83 29.78 -11.01
CA LEU A 117 -6.67 28.32 -10.94
C LEU A 117 -7.65 27.68 -11.94
N PRO A 118 -7.34 26.49 -12.47
CA PRO A 118 -8.28 25.72 -13.29
C PRO A 118 -9.63 25.58 -12.56
N PRO A 119 -10.77 25.62 -13.29
CA PRO A 119 -12.07 25.36 -12.70
C PRO A 119 -12.05 23.98 -12.03
N ILE A 120 -12.68 23.91 -10.87
CA ILE A 120 -12.74 22.69 -10.08
C ILE A 120 -14.04 21.99 -10.41
N GLU A 121 -13.96 20.75 -10.90
CA GLU A 121 -15.13 19.93 -11.17
C GLU A 121 -15.35 18.98 -9.99
N LEU A 122 -16.57 18.94 -9.45
CA LEU A 122 -16.96 17.94 -8.46
C LEU A 122 -18.04 17.04 -9.05
N ALA A 123 -17.83 15.74 -8.94
CA ALA A 123 -18.79 14.73 -9.34
C ALA A 123 -19.05 13.75 -8.18
N ALA A 124 -20.31 13.33 -8.05
CA ALA A 124 -20.73 12.22 -7.21
C ALA A 124 -21.33 11.15 -8.13
N ASP A 125 -20.80 9.92 -8.07
CA ASP A 125 -21.20 8.81 -8.94
C ASP A 125 -21.15 9.15 -10.44
N GLY A 126 -20.16 9.93 -10.86
CA GLY A 126 -19.99 10.37 -12.25
C GLY A 126 -20.98 11.45 -12.71
N ALA A 127 -21.82 11.99 -11.83
CA ALA A 127 -22.71 13.11 -12.10
C ALA A 127 -22.23 14.39 -11.41
N PRO A 128 -22.40 15.58 -12.03
CA PRO A 128 -22.08 16.87 -11.42
C PRO A 128 -22.68 17.04 -10.01
N ALA A 129 -21.82 17.23 -9.01
CA ALA A 129 -22.22 17.46 -7.64
C ALA A 129 -22.39 18.97 -7.39
N THR A 130 -23.56 19.37 -6.87
CA THR A 130 -23.91 20.78 -6.58
C THR A 130 -24.22 20.95 -5.10
N GLY A 131 -24.24 22.18 -4.60
CA GLY A 131 -24.62 22.53 -3.24
C GLY A 131 -23.47 22.65 -2.25
N TYR A 132 -22.22 22.59 -2.71
CA TYR A 132 -21.05 22.91 -1.88
C TYR A 132 -20.89 24.42 -1.77
N ASP A 133 -20.94 24.96 -0.55
CA ASP A 133 -21.02 26.40 -0.31
C ASP A 133 -19.91 26.94 0.61
N THR A 134 -19.13 26.04 1.21
CA THR A 134 -18.17 26.40 2.25
C THR A 134 -16.81 25.76 2.02
N ALA A 135 -15.76 26.58 1.93
CA ALA A 135 -14.37 26.13 2.03
C ALA A 135 -13.97 26.07 3.51
N ARG A 136 -14.03 24.88 4.10
CA ARG A 136 -13.75 24.66 5.53
C ARG A 136 -12.27 24.72 5.87
N ARG A 137 -11.42 24.33 4.93
CA ARG A 137 -9.96 24.47 5.00
C ARG A 137 -9.45 25.03 3.69
N ALA A 138 -8.47 25.91 3.77
CA ALA A 138 -7.80 26.49 2.62
C ALA A 138 -6.34 26.75 3.02
N TYR A 139 -5.41 26.15 2.31
CA TYR A 139 -3.98 26.26 2.58
C TYR A 139 -3.20 26.40 1.27
N PHE A 140 -2.02 26.99 1.36
CA PHE A 140 -0.97 26.76 0.36
C PHE A 140 0.38 26.54 1.02
N ASN A 141 1.29 25.92 0.27
CA ASN A 141 2.70 25.76 0.63
C ASN A 141 3.56 26.14 -0.58
N ASN A 142 4.66 26.85 -0.34
CA ASN A 142 5.61 27.34 -1.35
C ASN A 142 6.98 26.61 -1.32
N GLY A 143 7.03 25.43 -0.71
CA GLY A 143 8.25 24.63 -0.50
C GLY A 143 8.93 24.93 0.84
N GLY A 144 8.31 25.78 1.65
CA GLY A 144 8.68 26.07 3.03
C GLY A 144 7.42 26.05 3.89
N THR A 145 7.08 27.16 4.54
CA THR A 145 5.99 27.22 5.52
C THR A 145 4.59 27.13 4.91
N ARG A 146 3.73 26.29 5.51
CA ARG A 146 2.28 26.28 5.23
C ARG A 146 1.63 27.61 5.62
N THR A 147 0.82 28.17 4.73
CA THR A 147 -0.01 29.35 5.00
C THR A 147 -1.50 29.01 5.05
N ASP A 148 -2.21 29.51 6.07
CA ASP A 148 -3.66 29.36 6.26
C ASP A 148 -4.43 30.48 5.55
N LEU A 149 -5.40 30.11 4.73
CA LEU A 149 -6.20 31.00 3.89
C LEU A 149 -7.69 30.99 4.25
N ARG A 150 -8.10 30.33 5.33
CA ARG A 150 -9.53 30.11 5.64
C ARG A 150 -10.36 31.39 5.70
N ASP A 151 -9.77 32.48 6.20
CA ASP A 151 -10.45 33.78 6.30
C ASP A 151 -10.46 34.57 4.98
N PHE A 152 -9.76 34.09 3.95
CA PHE A 152 -9.55 34.76 2.67
C PHE A 152 -10.12 34.01 1.47
N ALA A 153 -10.43 32.72 1.62
CA ALA A 153 -10.96 31.88 0.56
C ALA A 153 -12.50 31.88 0.55
N THR A 154 -13.10 32.19 -0.60
CA THR A 154 -14.55 32.10 -0.82
C THR A 154 -14.85 31.11 -1.95
N LEU A 155 -15.78 30.17 -1.70
CA LEU A 155 -16.26 29.19 -2.67
C LEU A 155 -17.54 29.69 -3.34
N THR A 156 -17.65 29.52 -4.66
CA THR A 156 -18.86 29.78 -5.44
C THR A 156 -19.21 28.54 -6.25
N ASP A 157 -20.44 28.03 -6.07
CA ASP A 157 -21.04 26.99 -6.92
C ASP A 157 -21.58 27.62 -8.21
N ASN A 158 -21.14 27.15 -9.36
CA ASN A 158 -21.56 27.65 -10.67
C ASN A 158 -22.84 26.97 -11.20
N GLY A 159 -23.35 25.96 -10.49
CA GLY A 159 -24.64 25.31 -10.75
C GLY A 159 -24.61 24.21 -11.82
N ASP A 160 -23.43 23.83 -12.30
CA ASP A 160 -23.18 22.82 -13.34
C ASP A 160 -22.17 21.74 -12.88
N GLY A 161 -21.85 21.71 -11.59
CA GLY A 161 -20.78 20.89 -10.99
C GLY A 161 -19.42 21.55 -10.99
N ASN A 162 -19.28 22.73 -11.60
CA ASN A 162 -18.06 23.53 -11.52
C ASN A 162 -18.12 24.48 -10.34
N TYR A 163 -16.96 24.70 -9.74
CA TYR A 163 -16.78 25.62 -8.63
C TYR A 163 -15.67 26.62 -8.91
N THR A 164 -15.82 27.80 -8.30
CA THR A 164 -14.80 28.85 -8.33
C THR A 164 -14.39 29.19 -6.91
N ILE A 165 -13.11 29.05 -6.62
CA ILE A 165 -12.50 29.50 -5.36
C ILE A 165 -11.77 30.81 -5.62
N THR A 166 -12.09 31.83 -4.83
CA THR A 166 -11.39 33.12 -4.85
C THR A 166 -10.64 33.30 -3.54
N VAL A 167 -9.32 33.52 -3.61
CA VAL A 167 -8.49 33.81 -2.42
C VAL A 167 -8.12 35.29 -2.42
N ALA A 168 -8.72 36.05 -1.50
CA ALA A 168 -8.47 37.48 -1.37
C ALA A 168 -7.02 37.75 -0.95
N GLY A 169 -6.32 38.58 -1.72
CA GLY A 169 -4.94 38.99 -1.39
C GLY A 169 -3.83 38.03 -1.83
N ALA A 170 -4.15 36.92 -2.52
CA ALA A 170 -3.17 35.95 -3.00
C ALA A 170 -2.33 36.41 -4.22
N GLY A 171 -2.63 37.58 -4.80
CA GLY A 171 -1.96 38.10 -6.00
C GLY A 171 -0.42 38.14 -5.93
N PRO A 172 0.21 38.53 -4.81
CA PRO A 172 1.67 38.45 -4.66
C PRO A 172 2.24 37.03 -4.68
N GLU A 173 1.48 36.04 -4.21
CA GLU A 173 1.91 34.63 -4.18
C GLU A 173 1.82 33.95 -5.53
N ALA A 174 1.03 34.48 -6.46
CA ALA A 174 0.88 33.92 -7.80
C ALA A 174 2.17 33.89 -8.64
N ALA A 175 3.22 34.59 -8.19
CA ALA A 175 4.56 34.54 -8.79
C ALA A 175 5.45 33.41 -8.23
N ASN A 176 5.05 32.78 -7.12
CA ASN A 176 5.76 31.67 -6.48
C ASN A 176 5.16 30.35 -6.92
N ASN A 177 6.00 29.30 -7.05
CA ASN A 177 5.51 27.93 -7.16
C ASN A 177 4.81 27.55 -5.85
N ASN A 178 3.54 27.17 -5.92
CA ASN A 178 2.74 26.85 -4.76
C ASN A 178 1.91 25.61 -5.00
N ARG A 179 1.71 24.83 -3.95
CA ARG A 179 0.66 23.81 -3.88
C ARG A 179 -0.47 24.30 -3.02
N TRP A 180 -1.67 24.32 -3.58
CA TRP A 180 -2.91 24.77 -2.94
C TRP A 180 -3.72 23.56 -2.52
N LEU A 181 -4.39 23.64 -1.37
CA LEU A 181 -5.37 22.65 -0.94
C LEU A 181 -6.62 23.33 -0.37
N PHE A 182 -7.78 22.89 -0.82
CA PHE A 182 -9.08 23.35 -0.35
C PHE A 182 -9.92 22.15 0.06
N GLN A 183 -10.47 22.18 1.28
CA GLN A 183 -11.49 21.21 1.71
C GLN A 183 -12.85 21.89 1.73
N VAL A 184 -13.81 21.33 1.00
CA VAL A 184 -15.15 21.88 0.83
C VAL A 184 -16.22 20.98 1.44
N VAL A 185 -17.35 21.58 1.81
CA VAL A 185 -18.54 20.89 2.34
C VAL A 185 -19.82 21.49 1.77
N ALA A 186 -20.89 20.69 1.75
CA ALA A 186 -22.23 21.11 1.40
C ALA A 186 -23.00 21.49 2.67
N GLY A 187 -23.24 22.79 2.87
CA GLY A 187 -23.80 23.32 4.10
C GLY A 187 -22.94 22.94 5.32
N ASP A 188 -23.58 22.45 6.38
CA ASP A 188 -22.90 21.98 7.59
C ASP A 188 -22.63 20.46 7.61
N ASP A 189 -22.92 19.74 6.51
CA ASP A 189 -22.79 18.29 6.48
C ASP A 189 -21.33 17.86 6.32
N ARG A 190 -20.82 17.30 7.41
CA ARG A 190 -19.45 16.78 7.49
C ARG A 190 -19.23 15.51 6.68
N ALA A 191 -20.28 14.78 6.32
CA ALA A 191 -20.18 13.55 5.54
C ALA A 191 -19.96 13.83 4.05
N THR A 192 -20.30 15.03 3.56
CA THR A 192 -20.12 15.40 2.16
C THR A 192 -18.74 15.96 1.86
N ARG A 193 -17.78 15.84 2.78
CA ARG A 193 -16.46 16.48 2.63
C ARG A 193 -15.77 16.01 1.35
N ALA A 194 -15.29 16.97 0.57
CA ALA A 194 -14.39 16.75 -0.55
C ALA A 194 -13.17 17.67 -0.40
N TYR A 195 -12.07 17.33 -1.05
CA TYR A 195 -10.94 18.23 -1.16
C TYR A 195 -10.45 18.32 -2.60
N PHE A 196 -9.70 19.37 -2.85
CA PHE A 196 -9.00 19.61 -4.10
C PHE A 196 -7.60 20.07 -3.76
N TYR A 197 -6.63 19.65 -4.56
CA TYR A 197 -5.31 20.23 -4.53
C TYR A 197 -4.83 20.52 -5.95
N ALA A 198 -3.99 21.53 -6.09
CA ALA A 198 -3.43 21.91 -7.38
C ALA A 198 -2.12 22.65 -7.20
N ASP A 199 -1.24 22.53 -8.18
CA ASP A 199 -0.02 23.30 -8.26
C ASP A 199 -0.22 24.52 -9.16
N TYR A 200 0.23 25.69 -8.70
CA TYR A 200 0.19 26.91 -9.49
C TYR A 200 1.27 27.92 -9.08
N PRO A 201 2.03 28.48 -10.05
CA PRO A 201 2.03 28.13 -11.47
C PRO A 201 2.74 26.79 -11.75
N ALA A 202 3.49 26.26 -10.79
CA ALA A 202 4.10 24.93 -10.81
C ALA A 202 4.26 24.38 -9.37
N SER A 203 4.65 23.12 -9.25
CA SER A 203 4.90 22.48 -7.94
C SER A 203 6.02 23.21 -7.18
N PRO A 204 5.84 23.47 -5.88
CA PRO A 204 6.91 23.94 -5.01
C PRO A 204 7.93 22.85 -4.66
N PHE A 205 7.63 21.59 -4.97
CA PHE A 205 8.46 20.42 -4.75
C PHE A 205 8.96 19.89 -6.11
N PRO A 206 9.91 20.57 -6.77
CA PRO A 206 10.40 20.14 -8.07
C PRO A 206 11.15 18.81 -7.92
N PRO A 207 11.02 17.86 -8.87
CA PRO A 207 11.61 16.52 -8.76
C PRO A 207 13.13 16.53 -8.55
N GLU A 208 13.82 17.58 -9.00
CA GLU A 208 15.27 17.73 -8.84
C GLU A 208 15.70 18.12 -7.43
N VAL A 209 14.77 18.56 -6.57
CA VAL A 209 15.02 19.01 -5.19
C VAL A 209 14.25 18.15 -4.18
N SER A 210 13.07 17.68 -4.54
CA SER A 210 12.21 16.80 -3.75
C SER A 210 11.57 15.77 -4.69
N PRO A 211 12.30 14.72 -5.10
CA PRO A 211 11.72 13.65 -5.91
C PRO A 211 10.50 13.05 -5.20
N VAL A 212 9.52 12.57 -5.98
CA VAL A 212 8.37 11.85 -5.46
C VAL A 212 8.89 10.65 -4.68
N ALA A 213 8.80 10.70 -3.36
CA ALA A 213 9.40 9.70 -2.50
C ALA A 213 8.59 8.40 -2.47
N VAL A 214 7.29 8.47 -2.76
CA VAL A 214 6.36 7.33 -2.77
C VAL A 214 5.28 7.57 -3.84
N ASP A 215 4.90 6.51 -4.53
CA ASP A 215 3.81 6.56 -5.53
C ASP A 215 2.43 6.37 -4.87
N ALA A 216 1.38 6.81 -5.55
CA ALA A 216 0.02 6.71 -5.02
C ALA A 216 -0.46 5.25 -4.95
N GLU A 217 -0.02 4.44 -5.92
CA GLU A 217 -0.30 3.02 -6.06
C GLU A 217 0.08 2.24 -4.78
N ALA A 218 1.26 2.52 -4.21
CA ALA A 218 1.73 1.93 -2.96
C ALA A 218 0.76 2.18 -1.79
N CYS A 219 0.22 3.41 -1.69
CA CYS A 219 -0.75 3.77 -0.66
C CYS A 219 -2.10 3.08 -0.92
N GLU A 220 -2.54 3.08 -2.19
CA GLU A 220 -3.83 2.53 -2.62
C GLU A 220 -3.88 1.01 -2.46
N ALA A 221 -2.74 0.32 -2.56
CA ALA A 221 -2.62 -1.12 -2.32
C ALA A 221 -3.22 -1.53 -0.96
N CYS A 222 -2.97 -0.73 0.09
CA CYS A 222 -3.51 -0.98 1.43
C CYS A 222 -4.79 -0.18 1.74
N HIS A 223 -4.84 1.11 1.40
CA HIS A 223 -5.93 2.01 1.82
C HIS A 223 -7.13 2.04 0.86
N GLY A 224 -6.95 1.57 -0.37
CA GLY A 224 -8.02 1.48 -1.35
C GLY A 224 -8.66 2.82 -1.75
N PRO A 225 -9.80 2.75 -2.47
CA PRO A 225 -10.45 3.94 -3.04
C PRO A 225 -11.11 4.83 -1.99
N GLU A 226 -11.39 4.32 -0.79
CA GLU A 226 -11.92 5.12 0.32
C GLU A 226 -10.89 6.08 0.90
N GLY A 227 -9.60 5.81 0.63
CA GLY A 227 -8.50 6.66 1.02
C GLY A 227 -8.17 6.63 2.51
N ILE A 228 -7.27 7.53 2.88
CA ILE A 228 -6.67 7.67 4.20
C ILE A 228 -7.55 8.57 5.07
N GLN A 229 -8.20 7.98 6.07
CA GLN A 229 -9.17 8.65 6.93
C GLN A 229 -8.49 9.45 8.06
N VAL A 230 -7.96 10.63 7.75
CA VAL A 230 -7.25 11.50 8.72
C VAL A 230 -7.84 12.89 8.84
N HIS A 231 -7.61 13.55 9.97
CA HIS A 231 -8.13 14.90 10.26
C HIS A 231 -9.66 15.05 10.07
N GLY A 232 -10.39 13.94 10.22
CA GLY A 232 -11.83 13.84 10.09
C GLY A 232 -12.38 13.79 8.66
N GLY A 233 -11.58 13.48 7.63
CA GLY A 233 -12.06 13.21 6.26
C GLY A 233 -11.09 12.31 5.48
N GLY A 234 -11.55 11.68 4.40
CA GLY A 234 -10.73 10.83 3.55
C GLY A 234 -9.88 11.64 2.58
N PHE A 235 -8.57 11.44 2.61
CA PHE A 235 -7.67 11.82 1.52
C PHE A 235 -7.55 10.62 0.58
N ALA A 236 -7.83 10.77 -0.70
CA ALA A 236 -7.80 9.66 -1.64
C ALA A 236 -6.39 9.06 -1.70
N ALA A 237 -6.28 7.74 -1.53
CA ALA A 237 -4.98 7.07 -1.61
C ALA A 237 -4.37 7.20 -3.02
N SER A 238 -5.22 7.31 -4.05
CA SER A 238 -4.85 7.57 -5.45
C SER A 238 -4.17 8.92 -5.68
N ASP A 239 -4.23 9.84 -4.72
CA ASP A 239 -3.52 11.12 -4.77
C ASP A 239 -2.15 11.04 -4.07
N GLY A 240 -1.83 9.89 -3.46
CA GLY A 240 -0.58 9.61 -2.75
C GLY A 240 -0.26 10.62 -1.65
N ALA A 241 1.02 10.95 -1.52
CA ALA A 241 1.54 11.89 -0.53
C ALA A 241 1.25 13.37 -0.89
N GLU A 242 0.92 13.65 -2.15
CA GLU A 242 0.91 15.01 -2.72
C GLU A 242 0.01 16.01 -1.98
N PRO A 243 -1.26 15.69 -1.65
CA PRO A 243 -2.10 16.62 -0.89
C PRO A 243 -1.61 16.82 0.56
N CYS A 244 -0.94 15.82 1.12
CA CYS A 244 -0.43 15.85 2.49
C CYS A 244 0.75 16.84 2.62
N LEU A 245 1.58 16.96 1.58
CA LEU A 245 2.74 17.86 1.55
C LEU A 245 2.36 19.36 1.69
N VAL A 246 1.11 19.74 1.44
CA VAL A 246 0.65 21.11 1.71
C VAL A 246 0.80 21.47 3.18
N CYS A 247 0.53 20.51 4.07
CA CYS A 247 0.67 20.70 5.51
C CYS A 247 1.96 20.09 6.07
N HIS A 248 2.39 18.97 5.52
CA HIS A 248 3.48 18.13 6.03
C HIS A 248 4.77 18.21 5.18
N GLY A 249 4.84 19.13 4.20
CA GLY A 249 6.01 19.32 3.33
C GLY A 249 7.01 20.36 3.83
N SER A 250 6.80 20.93 5.04
CA SER A 250 7.69 21.91 5.65
C SER A 250 8.53 21.28 6.76
N ASP A 251 9.85 21.33 6.61
CA ASP A 251 10.85 21.07 7.65
C ASP A 251 11.07 22.29 8.59
N GLU A 252 10.65 23.48 8.15
CA GLU A 252 10.74 24.75 8.89
C GLU A 252 9.37 25.30 9.32
N SER A 253 8.66 24.58 10.18
CA SER A 253 7.68 25.28 11.00
C SER A 253 8.39 25.96 12.17
N ASP A 254 8.43 27.29 12.14
CA ASP A 254 8.86 28.15 13.26
C ASP A 254 7.92 28.10 14.49
N ASP A 255 6.81 27.38 14.41
CA ASP A 255 5.92 27.16 15.54
C ASP A 255 6.22 25.77 16.18
N PRO A 256 6.63 25.73 17.47
CA PRO A 256 6.97 24.50 18.18
C PRO A 256 5.77 23.61 18.52
N ASP A 257 4.53 24.03 18.22
CA ASP A 257 3.31 23.22 18.36
C ASP A 257 2.90 22.52 17.02
N VAL A 258 3.80 22.42 16.02
CA VAL A 258 3.40 22.26 14.61
C VAL A 258 3.65 20.92 13.93
N THR A 259 2.62 20.54 13.17
CA THR A 259 2.60 19.71 11.95
C THR A 259 3.96 19.10 11.58
N PRO A 260 4.26 17.88 12.08
CA PRO A 260 5.48 17.16 11.72
C PRO A 260 5.61 16.92 10.22
N ALA A 261 6.84 16.80 9.72
CA ALA A 261 7.12 16.43 8.33
C ALA A 261 6.49 15.07 7.97
N LEU A 262 6.08 14.90 6.71
CA LEU A 262 5.26 13.77 6.28
C LEU A 262 5.90 12.42 6.57
N PHE A 263 7.20 12.26 6.27
CA PHE A 263 7.91 11.01 6.52
C PHE A 263 7.90 10.61 7.99
N ARG A 264 8.01 11.56 8.95
CA ARG A 264 7.93 11.25 10.39
C ARG A 264 6.56 10.72 10.75
N VAL A 265 5.51 11.31 10.19
CA VAL A 265 4.12 10.91 10.44
C VAL A 265 3.83 9.54 9.86
N VAL A 266 4.16 9.33 8.59
CA VAL A 266 3.94 8.07 7.89
C VAL A 266 4.71 6.95 8.57
N HIS A 267 6.01 7.10 8.78
CA HIS A 267 6.80 6.09 9.48
C HIS A 267 6.30 5.85 10.90
N GLY A 268 5.99 6.91 11.65
CA GLY A 268 5.54 6.77 13.03
C GLY A 268 4.16 6.12 13.16
N TYR A 269 3.20 6.38 12.26
CA TYR A 269 1.94 5.63 12.27
C TYR A 269 2.15 4.16 11.95
N HIS A 270 2.94 3.81 10.93
CA HIS A 270 3.12 2.40 10.56
C HIS A 270 3.99 1.63 11.57
N SER A 271 4.99 2.28 12.19
CA SER A 271 5.78 1.72 13.30
C SER A 271 5.08 1.82 14.66
N SER A 272 3.92 2.48 14.71
CA SER A 272 3.13 2.76 15.91
C SER A 272 3.88 3.57 16.99
N ILE A 273 4.77 4.48 16.58
CA ILE A 273 5.60 5.35 17.42
C ILE A 273 5.42 6.83 17.01
N GLU A 274 4.91 7.67 17.91
CA GLU A 274 4.80 9.13 17.71
C GLU A 274 6.17 9.82 17.91
N SER A 275 7.09 9.61 16.97
CA SER A 275 8.46 10.17 16.99
C SER A 275 8.53 11.71 16.98
N TRP A 276 7.40 12.38 16.73
CA TRP A 276 7.27 13.84 16.74
C TRP A 276 6.82 14.41 18.09
N ARG A 277 6.52 13.58 19.10
CA ARG A 277 6.21 14.03 20.46
C ARG A 277 7.47 14.17 21.30
N ASP A 278 7.42 15.04 22.30
CA ASP A 278 8.44 15.13 23.36
C ASP A 278 7.75 15.05 24.73
N PRO A 279 7.91 13.95 25.49
CA PRO A 279 8.68 12.76 25.12
C PRO A 279 8.02 11.98 23.97
N VAL A 280 8.78 11.09 23.32
CA VAL A 280 8.23 10.15 22.33
C VAL A 280 7.19 9.26 23.01
N GLU A 281 6.03 9.09 22.36
CA GLU A 281 4.90 8.30 22.85
C GLU A 281 4.52 7.22 21.82
N PRO A 282 3.93 6.09 22.23
CA PRO A 282 3.32 5.16 21.28
C PRO A 282 2.08 5.78 20.62
N VAL A 283 1.78 5.37 19.39
CA VAL A 283 0.50 5.70 18.73
C VAL A 283 -0.63 4.93 19.41
N GLU A 284 -1.71 5.62 19.77
CA GLU A 284 -2.88 5.03 20.42
C GLU A 284 -4.19 5.34 19.64
N PRO A 285 -4.97 4.33 19.22
CA PRO A 285 -4.69 2.89 19.38
C PRO A 285 -3.49 2.44 18.51
N HIS A 286 -2.78 1.41 18.98
CA HIS A 286 -1.63 0.85 18.26
C HIS A 286 -2.02 0.45 16.83
N VAL A 287 -1.25 0.92 15.85
CA VAL A 287 -1.46 0.59 14.43
C VAL A 287 -0.76 -0.72 14.12
N THR A 288 -1.50 -1.67 13.54
CA THR A 288 -0.96 -2.97 13.13
C THR A 288 -0.57 -2.92 11.66
N TYR A 289 0.73 -2.88 11.38
CA TYR A 289 1.22 -2.94 10.01
C TYR A 289 1.14 -4.38 9.47
N PRO A 290 0.52 -4.63 8.30
CA PRO A 290 0.28 -5.98 7.82
C PRO A 290 1.53 -6.69 7.29
N THR A 291 2.67 -5.99 7.14
CA THR A 291 3.94 -6.52 6.63
C THR A 291 5.14 -6.08 7.49
N TYR A 292 6.36 -6.11 6.96
CA TYR A 292 7.61 -5.84 7.67
C TYR A 292 8.03 -4.39 7.52
N MET A 293 8.29 -3.70 8.64
CA MET A 293 8.68 -2.29 8.64
C MET A 293 10.00 -2.02 7.89
N ASN A 294 10.87 -3.02 7.84
CA ASN A 294 12.16 -2.96 7.14
C ASN A 294 12.08 -3.41 5.66
N ASN A 295 10.88 -3.71 5.14
CA ASN A 295 10.65 -3.89 3.71
C ASN A 295 10.19 -2.54 3.10
N CYS A 296 11.18 -1.71 2.77
CA CYS A 296 10.99 -0.35 2.25
C CYS A 296 10.22 -0.34 0.92
N SER A 297 10.41 -1.35 0.07
CA SER A 297 9.80 -1.41 -1.26
C SER A 297 8.29 -1.56 -1.26
N VAL A 298 7.67 -1.80 -0.10
CA VAL A 298 6.21 -1.74 0.05
C VAL A 298 5.67 -0.33 -0.21
N CYS A 299 6.45 0.72 0.11
CA CYS A 299 6.07 2.11 -0.12
C CYS A 299 6.95 2.79 -1.17
N HIS A 300 8.22 2.40 -1.25
CA HIS A 300 9.23 2.95 -2.16
C HIS A 300 9.42 2.01 -3.35
N GLU A 301 8.40 1.92 -4.21
CA GLU A 301 8.22 0.84 -5.19
C GLU A 301 9.15 0.93 -6.41
N THR A 302 9.56 2.14 -6.81
CA THR A 302 10.44 2.31 -7.98
C THR A 302 11.91 2.12 -7.62
N ASP A 303 12.72 1.64 -8.58
CA ASP A 303 14.17 1.48 -8.42
C ASP A 303 14.83 2.79 -7.95
N GLU A 304 14.38 3.94 -8.48
CA GLU A 304 14.87 5.26 -8.06
C GLU A 304 14.48 5.60 -6.62
N GLN A 305 13.22 5.42 -6.23
CA GLN A 305 12.77 5.66 -4.85
C GLN A 305 13.52 4.77 -3.86
N LEU A 306 13.62 3.48 -4.18
CA LEU A 306 14.29 2.50 -3.34
C LEU A 306 15.79 2.80 -3.20
N ALA A 307 16.46 3.18 -4.28
CA ALA A 307 17.87 3.57 -4.25
C ALA A 307 18.11 4.80 -3.35
N GLU A 308 17.23 5.80 -3.41
CA GLU A 308 17.31 6.99 -2.56
C GLU A 308 17.12 6.65 -1.07
N VAL A 309 16.09 5.85 -0.72
CA VAL A 309 15.86 5.47 0.69
C VAL A 309 16.96 4.57 1.23
N ASN A 310 17.50 3.68 0.41
CA ASN A 310 18.60 2.81 0.80
C ASN A 310 19.91 3.59 1.03
N ALA A 311 20.10 4.70 0.31
CA ALA A 311 21.25 5.57 0.45
C ALA A 311 21.16 6.53 1.65
N MET A 312 20.02 6.57 2.36
CA MET A 312 19.85 7.44 3.53
C MET A 312 20.98 7.20 4.55
N PRO A 313 21.69 8.27 4.97
CA PRO A 313 22.75 8.15 5.96
C PRO A 313 22.18 7.83 7.34
N VAL A 314 22.98 7.21 8.19
CA VAL A 314 22.60 6.95 9.58
C VAL A 314 22.66 8.25 10.38
N ILE A 315 21.52 8.94 10.45
CA ILE A 315 21.29 10.18 11.19
C ILE A 315 20.02 10.07 12.02
N ALA A 316 19.96 10.77 13.16
CA ALA A 316 18.84 10.67 14.09
C ALA A 316 17.47 10.93 13.46
N VAL A 317 17.37 11.93 12.58
CA VAL A 317 16.10 12.26 11.91
C VAL A 317 15.57 11.12 11.03
N ALA A 318 16.46 10.33 10.41
CA ALA A 318 16.07 9.19 9.60
C ALA A 318 15.67 8.00 10.48
N CYS A 319 16.55 7.60 11.41
CA CYS A 319 16.34 6.42 12.24
C CYS A 319 15.17 6.59 13.21
N PHE A 320 15.07 7.73 13.88
CA PHE A 320 14.05 7.94 14.91
C PHE A 320 12.66 8.15 14.34
N SER A 321 12.49 8.30 13.01
CA SER A 321 11.16 8.33 12.40
C SER A 321 10.37 7.03 12.61
N CYS A 322 11.05 5.87 12.62
CA CYS A 322 10.46 4.57 12.95
C CYS A 322 10.79 4.13 14.38
N HIS A 323 12.00 4.41 14.87
CA HIS A 323 12.41 3.91 16.17
C HIS A 323 12.06 4.84 17.32
N GLY A 324 12.02 6.15 17.13
CA GLY A 324 11.80 7.13 18.21
C GLY A 324 13.04 7.41 19.08
N SER A 325 13.82 6.39 19.45
CA SER A 325 15.06 6.54 20.23
C SER A 325 16.02 5.37 20.02
N THR A 326 17.20 5.39 20.64
CA THR A 326 18.09 4.22 20.63
C THR A 326 17.62 3.10 21.56
N GLU A 327 16.79 3.40 22.57
CA GLU A 327 16.23 2.39 23.50
C GLU A 327 15.32 1.38 22.82
N THR A 328 14.62 1.81 21.77
CA THR A 328 13.70 1.01 20.98
C THR A 328 14.36 0.39 19.74
N MET A 329 15.58 0.81 19.39
CA MET A 329 16.37 0.22 18.31
C MET A 329 17.04 -1.10 18.71
N PHE A 330 17.38 -1.23 19.99
CA PHE A 330 18.19 -2.33 20.50
C PHE A 330 17.47 -3.04 21.65
N ALA A 331 17.83 -4.30 21.89
CA ALA A 331 17.42 -4.97 23.12
C ALA A 331 18.04 -4.25 24.34
N PRO A 332 17.34 -4.13 25.48
CA PRO A 332 17.83 -3.41 26.64
C PRO A 332 19.18 -3.91 27.20
N ASP A 333 19.49 -5.19 26.99
CA ASP A 333 20.72 -5.84 27.43
C ASP A 333 21.76 -6.01 26.30
N ASP A 334 21.49 -5.48 25.10
CA ASP A 334 22.44 -5.50 24.00
C ASP A 334 23.74 -4.78 24.40
N PRO A 335 24.91 -5.42 24.30
CA PRO A 335 26.19 -4.77 24.57
C PRO A 335 26.47 -3.55 23.67
N LEU A 336 25.94 -3.52 22.44
CA LEU A 336 26.01 -2.36 21.56
C LEU A 336 25.15 -1.21 22.07
N TYR A 337 24.04 -1.50 22.75
CA TYR A 337 23.23 -0.49 23.39
C TYR A 337 23.91 0.05 24.64
N THR A 338 24.04 -0.78 25.68
CA THR A 338 24.55 -0.41 27.01
C THR A 338 25.99 0.11 27.03
N GLY A 339 26.79 -0.22 26.01
CA GLY A 339 28.18 0.21 25.90
C GLY A 339 28.44 1.42 25.00
N LEU A 340 27.53 1.73 24.07
CA LEU A 340 27.81 2.69 22.99
C LEU A 340 26.62 3.59 22.63
N HIS A 341 25.39 3.06 22.56
CA HIS A 341 24.22 3.81 22.05
C HIS A 341 23.25 4.29 23.15
N GLU A 342 23.45 3.87 24.40
CA GLU A 342 22.65 4.32 25.55
C GLU A 342 22.70 5.85 25.70
N GLY A 343 21.52 6.48 25.71
CA GLY A 343 21.36 7.93 25.88
C GLY A 343 21.75 8.80 24.68
N LEU A 344 22.09 8.21 23.52
CA LEU A 344 22.34 8.97 22.30
C LEU A 344 21.02 9.47 21.68
N THR A 345 20.88 10.79 21.55
CA THR A 345 19.70 11.44 20.94
C THR A 345 20.02 12.12 19.60
N GLY A 346 21.25 12.00 19.10
CA GLY A 346 21.72 12.72 17.91
C GLY A 346 23.22 12.55 17.66
N GLY A 347 23.71 13.14 16.57
CA GLY A 347 25.15 13.15 16.23
C GLY A 347 25.69 11.83 15.70
N CYS A 348 24.82 10.93 15.23
CA CYS A 348 25.13 9.60 14.71
C CYS A 348 26.20 9.64 13.60
N GLU A 349 26.15 10.67 12.75
CA GLU A 349 27.09 10.94 11.66
C GLU A 349 28.54 11.14 12.12
N THR A 350 28.77 11.37 13.42
CA THR A 350 30.12 11.43 14.00
C THR A 350 30.82 10.08 13.92
N CYS A 351 30.05 8.98 13.87
CA CYS A 351 30.55 7.61 13.79
C CYS A 351 30.18 6.92 12.46
N HIS A 352 28.99 7.25 11.93
CA HIS A 352 28.41 6.63 10.74
C HIS A 352 28.51 7.50 9.47
N ALA A 353 29.52 8.38 9.38
CA ALA A 353 29.92 9.04 8.13
C ALA A 353 31.36 8.65 7.71
N GLY A 354 31.71 7.38 7.90
CA GLY A 354 32.95 6.74 7.45
C GLY A 354 34.08 6.72 8.48
N GLN A 355 33.83 7.19 9.71
CA GLN A 355 34.84 7.21 10.77
C GLN A 355 35.15 5.81 11.30
N ILE A 356 34.16 4.90 11.26
CA ILE A 356 34.32 3.49 11.62
C ILE A 356 34.11 2.65 10.35
N PRO A 357 35.20 2.16 9.70
CA PRO A 357 35.10 1.49 8.40
C PRO A 357 34.25 0.21 8.38
N THR A 358 34.07 -0.43 9.53
CA THR A 358 33.28 -1.66 9.67
C THR A 358 31.85 -1.41 10.13
N ALA A 359 31.48 -0.18 10.47
CA ALA A 359 30.11 0.14 10.86
C ALA A 359 29.28 0.34 9.59
N PRO A 360 27.99 -0.03 9.59
CA PRO A 360 27.09 0.36 8.52
C PRO A 360 26.94 1.88 8.45
N GLN A 361 26.86 2.43 7.24
CA GLN A 361 26.86 3.87 6.98
C GLN A 361 25.53 4.37 6.41
N THR A 362 24.70 3.44 5.94
CA THR A 362 23.40 3.72 5.34
C THR A 362 22.32 2.90 6.03
N VAL A 363 21.06 3.31 5.86
CA VAL A 363 19.89 2.59 6.37
C VAL A 363 19.81 1.18 5.80
N ALA A 364 20.05 0.98 4.51
CA ALA A 364 20.07 -0.36 3.91
C ALA A 364 21.13 -1.26 4.58
N ALA A 365 22.36 -0.77 4.73
CA ALA A 365 23.44 -1.54 5.35
C ALA A 365 23.15 -1.92 6.81
N MET A 366 22.29 -1.18 7.52
CA MET A 366 21.84 -1.53 8.87
C MET A 366 20.82 -2.66 8.90
N HIS A 367 20.02 -2.81 7.84
CA HIS A 367 18.94 -3.78 7.77
C HIS A 367 19.26 -5.01 6.90
N ASN A 368 20.28 -4.95 6.04
CA ASN A 368 20.70 -6.08 5.22
C ASN A 368 21.06 -7.30 6.09
N GLY A 369 20.52 -8.46 5.72
CA GLY A 369 20.65 -9.71 6.49
C GLY A 369 19.59 -9.88 7.59
N SER A 370 18.70 -8.89 7.79
CA SER A 370 17.59 -9.06 8.73
C SER A 370 16.67 -10.18 8.27
N LEU A 371 16.43 -11.15 9.15
CA LEU A 371 15.47 -12.22 8.92
C LEU A 371 14.08 -11.75 9.30
N THR A 372 13.13 -11.92 8.38
CA THR A 372 11.70 -11.87 8.72
C THR A 372 11.34 -13.08 9.60
N GLU A 373 10.21 -13.04 10.32
CA GLU A 373 9.81 -14.06 11.32
C GLU A 373 9.76 -15.52 10.85
N ARG A 374 9.92 -15.76 9.55
CA ARG A 374 9.77 -17.05 8.88
C ARG A 374 10.72 -17.17 7.67
N SER A 375 11.95 -16.71 7.86
CA SER A 375 13.10 -17.01 6.99
C SER A 375 13.11 -16.32 5.61
N GLY A 376 12.41 -15.20 5.45
CA GLY A 376 12.72 -14.24 4.38
C GLY A 376 13.90 -13.35 4.77
N VAL A 377 14.66 -12.85 3.80
CA VAL A 377 15.86 -12.04 4.02
C VAL A 377 15.64 -10.65 3.46
N ILE A 378 15.80 -9.62 4.30
CA ILE A 378 15.80 -8.23 3.86
C ILE A 378 17.17 -7.89 3.29
N TRP A 379 17.18 -7.35 2.08
CA TRP A 379 18.37 -6.90 1.40
C TRP A 379 18.06 -5.71 0.50
N ASP A 380 18.87 -4.65 0.62
CA ASP A 380 18.69 -3.39 -0.09
C ASP A 380 17.25 -2.89 -0.03
N GLY A 381 16.68 -2.92 1.19
CA GLY A 381 15.33 -2.42 1.46
C GLY A 381 14.19 -3.30 0.96
N GLU A 382 14.45 -4.50 0.43
CA GLU A 382 13.42 -5.43 -0.07
C GLU A 382 13.47 -6.79 0.64
N ASP A 383 12.32 -7.45 0.78
CA ASP A 383 12.29 -8.89 1.07
C ASP A 383 12.64 -9.70 -0.18
N LEU A 384 13.91 -10.07 -0.35
CA LEU A 384 14.38 -10.83 -1.51
C LEU A 384 13.75 -12.21 -1.62
N SER A 385 13.23 -12.77 -0.51
CA SER A 385 12.50 -14.03 -0.62
C SER A 385 11.18 -13.88 -1.37
N VAL A 386 10.58 -12.68 -1.40
CA VAL A 386 9.38 -12.37 -2.20
C VAL A 386 9.77 -12.15 -3.66
N THR A 387 10.75 -11.28 -3.93
CA THR A 387 11.11 -10.90 -5.30
C THR A 387 11.71 -12.08 -6.09
N GLU A 388 12.53 -12.90 -5.45
CA GLU A 388 13.04 -14.15 -6.04
C GLU A 388 11.96 -15.24 -6.11
N GLY A 389 11.05 -15.29 -5.13
CA GLY A 389 9.91 -16.19 -5.11
C GLY A 389 8.95 -15.94 -6.28
N ALA A 390 8.72 -14.67 -6.64
CA ALA A 390 7.87 -14.26 -7.76
C ALA A 390 8.40 -14.73 -9.13
N LYS A 391 9.72 -14.96 -9.24
CA LYS A 391 10.35 -15.52 -10.45
C LYS A 391 10.12 -17.02 -10.58
N ILE A 392 9.75 -17.72 -9.50
CA ILE A 392 9.47 -19.15 -9.52
C ILE A 392 8.00 -19.40 -9.84
N ALA A 393 7.74 -19.93 -11.03
CA ALA A 393 6.46 -20.50 -11.37
C ALA A 393 6.55 -22.03 -11.29
N TRP A 394 5.80 -22.64 -10.39
CA TRP A 394 5.70 -24.09 -10.26
C TRP A 394 4.24 -24.52 -10.18
N THR A 395 3.93 -25.63 -10.84
CA THR A 395 2.56 -26.06 -11.08
C THR A 395 2.46 -27.58 -11.00
N ILE A 396 1.39 -28.06 -10.40
CA ILE A 396 0.96 -29.44 -10.54
C ILE A 396 0.20 -29.53 -11.87
N THR A 397 0.67 -30.35 -12.78
CA THR A 397 0.15 -30.45 -14.15
C THR A 397 -0.82 -31.60 -14.32
N ASP A 398 -0.67 -32.67 -13.53
CA ASP A 398 -1.58 -33.81 -13.52
C ASP A 398 -1.51 -34.58 -12.20
N VAL A 399 -2.58 -35.29 -11.89
CA VAL A 399 -2.67 -36.21 -10.76
C VAL A 399 -3.32 -37.50 -11.25
N ALA A 400 -2.61 -38.62 -11.16
CA ALA A 400 -3.18 -39.95 -11.41
C ALA A 400 -3.46 -40.65 -10.07
N ASP A 401 -4.61 -41.33 -9.99
CA ASP A 401 -5.07 -42.04 -8.80
C ASP A 401 -5.43 -43.47 -9.22
N ASP A 402 -4.65 -44.45 -8.78
CA ASP A 402 -4.87 -45.86 -9.11
C ASP A 402 -5.58 -46.66 -8.01
N GLY A 403 -6.05 -45.96 -6.96
CA GLY A 403 -6.66 -46.55 -5.78
C GLY A 403 -5.69 -47.15 -4.77
N THR A 404 -4.38 -47.09 -5.01
CA THR A 404 -3.32 -47.43 -4.04
C THR A 404 -2.36 -46.27 -3.84
N ASP A 405 -1.88 -45.70 -4.94
CA ASP A 405 -0.94 -44.58 -4.95
C ASP A 405 -1.51 -43.41 -5.75
N LEU A 406 -1.25 -42.20 -5.24
CA LEU A 406 -1.47 -40.94 -5.91
C LEU A 406 -0.16 -40.51 -6.57
N THR A 407 -0.15 -40.43 -7.90
CA THR A 407 0.99 -39.97 -8.69
C THR A 407 0.77 -38.50 -9.08
N ILE A 408 1.56 -37.61 -8.49
CA ILE A 408 1.47 -36.16 -8.67
C ILE A 408 2.58 -35.71 -9.63
N THR A 409 2.20 -35.19 -10.79
CA THR A 409 3.14 -34.67 -11.78
C THR A 409 3.19 -33.15 -11.69
N TRP A 410 4.39 -32.59 -11.59
CA TRP A 410 4.59 -31.16 -11.43
C TRP A 410 5.87 -30.69 -12.13
N GLN A 411 5.91 -29.40 -12.45
CA GLN A 411 7.05 -28.77 -13.11
C GLN A 411 7.29 -27.38 -12.54
N ALA A 412 8.50 -26.87 -12.70
CA ALA A 412 8.88 -25.54 -12.26
C ALA A 412 9.70 -24.80 -13.32
N SER A 413 9.63 -23.48 -13.28
CA SER A 413 10.50 -22.55 -14.00
C SER A 413 10.98 -21.45 -13.06
N TYR A 414 12.12 -20.87 -13.38
CA TYR A 414 12.64 -19.65 -12.79
C TYR A 414 12.81 -18.62 -13.91
N ASP A 415 12.18 -17.46 -13.78
CA ASP A 415 12.19 -16.38 -14.80
C ASP A 415 11.82 -16.91 -16.20
N ASP A 416 10.69 -17.62 -16.26
CA ASP A 416 10.15 -18.31 -17.44
C ASP A 416 11.05 -19.41 -18.06
N VAL A 417 12.18 -19.73 -17.44
CA VAL A 417 13.08 -20.82 -17.87
C VAL A 417 12.81 -22.07 -17.03
N GLY A 418 12.43 -23.18 -17.69
CA GLY A 418 12.18 -24.45 -17.01
C GLY A 418 13.40 -24.96 -16.24
N VAL A 419 13.21 -25.32 -14.96
CA VAL A 419 14.25 -25.82 -14.05
C VAL A 419 14.01 -27.28 -13.69
N ASN A 420 15.06 -28.00 -13.31
CA ASN A 420 14.96 -29.38 -12.83
C ASN A 420 14.55 -29.39 -11.35
N PRO A 421 13.37 -29.91 -10.96
CA PRO A 421 12.99 -29.90 -9.55
C PRO A 421 13.83 -30.81 -8.65
N CYS A 422 14.48 -31.83 -9.23
CA CYS A 422 15.42 -32.72 -8.53
C CYS A 422 16.85 -32.14 -8.50
N ASN A 423 17.02 -30.84 -8.73
CA ASN A 423 18.31 -30.19 -8.57
C ASN A 423 18.73 -30.22 -7.09
N ALA A 424 19.92 -30.73 -6.80
CA ALA A 424 20.47 -30.88 -5.44
C ALA A 424 21.50 -29.81 -5.08
N THR A 425 21.75 -28.84 -5.97
CA THR A 425 22.74 -27.77 -5.74
C THR A 425 22.17 -26.44 -6.19
N ALA A 426 21.97 -25.54 -5.23
CA ALA A 426 21.46 -24.22 -5.53
C ALA A 426 22.50 -23.39 -6.29
N GLY A 427 22.00 -22.50 -7.15
CA GLY A 427 22.81 -21.56 -7.91
C GLY A 427 21.94 -20.41 -8.38
N GLU A 428 22.57 -19.39 -8.98
CA GLU A 428 21.87 -18.25 -9.55
C GLU A 428 20.88 -18.73 -10.64
N GLY A 429 19.58 -18.46 -10.44
CA GLY A 429 18.50 -18.92 -11.31
C GLY A 429 18.26 -20.44 -11.33
N THR A 430 18.90 -21.20 -10.43
CA THR A 430 18.72 -22.66 -10.32
C THR A 430 18.35 -23.03 -8.88
N PRO A 431 17.06 -23.00 -8.53
CA PRO A 431 16.60 -23.32 -7.19
C PRO A 431 16.79 -24.80 -6.85
N VAL A 432 16.81 -25.09 -5.55
CA VAL A 432 16.62 -26.44 -5.00
C VAL A 432 15.25 -26.51 -4.34
N PHE A 433 14.55 -27.63 -4.52
CA PHE A 433 13.24 -27.85 -3.92
C PHE A 433 13.39 -28.80 -2.74
N PHE A 434 13.79 -30.05 -3.00
CA PHE A 434 13.87 -31.10 -1.98
C PHE A 434 15.11 -31.99 -2.05
N ALA A 435 15.85 -31.95 -3.16
CA ALA A 435 16.84 -32.98 -3.47
C ALA A 435 18.22 -32.73 -2.84
N ASP A 436 18.44 -31.58 -2.21
CA ASP A 436 19.63 -31.32 -1.42
C ASP A 436 19.53 -32.00 -0.05
N GLU A 437 20.64 -32.59 0.36
CA GLU A 437 20.70 -33.49 1.51
C GLU A 437 21.78 -33.02 2.50
N ASP A 438 21.58 -33.35 3.77
CA ASP A 438 22.59 -33.16 4.80
C ASP A 438 23.72 -34.21 4.71
N ALA A 439 24.65 -34.19 5.67
CA ALA A 439 25.76 -35.14 5.69
C ALA A 439 25.34 -36.60 5.90
N ASP A 440 24.13 -36.82 6.42
CA ASP A 440 23.55 -38.13 6.69
C ASP A 440 22.67 -38.63 5.53
N GLY A 441 22.43 -37.79 4.51
CA GLY A 441 21.64 -38.10 3.32
C GLY A 441 20.15 -37.81 3.50
N GLU A 442 19.77 -37.07 4.54
CA GLU A 442 18.39 -36.65 4.77
C GLU A 442 18.10 -35.37 4.00
N SER A 443 16.91 -35.25 3.42
CA SER A 443 16.52 -34.04 2.69
C SER A 443 16.56 -32.81 3.61
N LEU A 444 17.22 -31.76 3.14
CA LEU A 444 17.17 -30.43 3.75
C LEU A 444 15.94 -29.61 3.30
N GLY A 445 15.19 -30.13 2.34
CA GLY A 445 13.93 -29.54 1.88
C GLY A 445 12.83 -29.65 2.92
N ASN A 446 11.81 -28.80 2.79
CA ASN A 446 10.65 -28.80 3.68
C ASN A 446 9.32 -29.04 2.95
N LEU A 447 9.40 -29.66 1.76
CA LEU A 447 8.24 -29.90 0.92
C LEU A 447 7.46 -31.10 1.44
N SER A 448 6.14 -30.96 1.47
CA SER A 448 5.22 -32.05 1.81
C SER A 448 3.88 -31.89 1.11
N ILE A 449 3.16 -33.01 0.99
CA ILE A 449 1.88 -33.08 0.30
C ILE A 449 0.74 -32.89 1.29
N LEU A 450 -0.13 -31.90 1.05
CA LEU A 450 -1.40 -31.76 1.75
C LEU A 450 -2.57 -32.13 0.85
N ARG A 451 -3.56 -32.81 1.41
CA ARG A 451 -4.77 -33.24 0.68
C ARG A 451 -6.02 -33.03 1.52
N ASN A 452 -7.11 -32.68 0.86
CA ASN A 452 -8.44 -32.69 1.45
C ASN A 452 -9.49 -33.02 0.35
N TYR A 453 -10.67 -33.44 0.77
CA TYR A 453 -11.69 -34.03 -0.08
C TYR A 453 -12.99 -33.25 -0.03
N ALA A 454 -13.66 -33.18 -1.18
CA ALA A 454 -14.81 -32.32 -1.37
C ALA A 454 -16.13 -32.98 -0.93
N GLN A 455 -16.97 -32.20 -0.25
CA GLN A 455 -18.41 -32.41 -0.19
C GLN A 455 -19.08 -31.17 -0.80
N GLY A 456 -19.98 -31.37 -1.76
CA GLY A 456 -20.40 -30.28 -2.65
C GLY A 456 -19.20 -29.72 -3.43
N GLN A 457 -18.92 -28.42 -3.30
CA GLN A 457 -17.73 -27.77 -3.87
C GLN A 457 -16.70 -27.35 -2.81
N ASP A 458 -16.83 -27.76 -1.55
CA ASP A 458 -15.90 -27.39 -0.48
C ASP A 458 -15.08 -28.60 0.00
N PHE A 459 -13.76 -28.42 0.07
CA PHE A 459 -12.81 -29.44 0.56
C PHE A 459 -12.81 -29.48 2.09
N ILE A 460 -13.83 -30.13 2.65
CA ILE A 460 -14.16 -30.09 4.08
C ILE A 460 -14.12 -31.45 4.76
N LEU A 461 -13.95 -32.55 4.03
CA LEU A 461 -14.10 -33.88 4.63
C LEU A 461 -12.92 -34.22 5.52
N GLY A 462 -11.70 -33.88 5.11
CA GLY A 462 -10.48 -34.31 5.79
C GLY A 462 -10.39 -35.84 5.90
N THR A 463 -9.29 -36.32 6.45
CA THR A 463 -9.11 -37.74 6.78
C THR A 463 -8.51 -37.94 8.17
N ASP A 464 -8.26 -36.83 8.88
CA ASP A 464 -7.89 -36.86 10.30
C ASP A 464 -9.10 -37.36 11.13
N PRO A 465 -8.95 -38.46 11.89
CA PRO A 465 -10.06 -39.01 12.67
C PRO A 465 -10.45 -38.15 13.88
N ASP A 466 -9.55 -37.28 14.34
CA ASP A 466 -9.68 -36.51 15.58
C ASP A 466 -9.97 -35.03 15.32
N ALA A 467 -9.68 -34.53 14.11
CA ALA A 467 -9.85 -33.13 13.75
C ALA A 467 -10.73 -32.92 12.50
N ALA A 468 -11.94 -32.37 12.71
CA ALA A 468 -12.92 -32.11 11.67
C ALA A 468 -12.33 -31.32 10.49
N GLY A 469 -12.47 -31.89 9.29
CA GLY A 469 -12.04 -31.26 8.04
C GLY A 469 -10.54 -31.00 7.93
N GLN A 470 -9.69 -31.62 8.75
CA GLN A 470 -8.24 -31.48 8.62
C GLN A 470 -7.64 -32.60 7.73
N PRO A 471 -6.54 -32.33 7.00
CA PRO A 471 -5.78 -33.36 6.30
C PRO A 471 -5.28 -34.44 7.26
N GLY A 472 -5.42 -35.72 6.90
CA GLY A 472 -5.02 -36.83 7.77
C GLY A 472 -3.54 -37.20 7.69
N SER A 473 -2.83 -36.83 6.62
CA SER A 473 -1.37 -37.03 6.51
C SER A 473 -0.69 -35.92 5.73
N SER A 474 0.62 -35.77 5.94
CA SER A 474 1.47 -34.85 5.17
C SER A 474 2.78 -35.53 4.75
N PRO A 475 2.76 -36.46 3.77
CA PRO A 475 3.97 -37.14 3.31
C PRO A 475 5.00 -36.13 2.80
N ASP A 476 6.26 -36.30 3.16
CA ASP A 476 7.36 -35.48 2.67
C ASP A 476 7.57 -35.70 1.17
N VAL A 477 8.13 -34.70 0.48
CA VAL A 477 8.57 -34.80 -0.91
C VAL A 477 10.09 -34.90 -0.89
N ASP A 478 10.65 -36.05 -1.26
CA ASP A 478 12.08 -36.30 -1.18
C ASP A 478 12.56 -37.27 -2.29
N ASN A 479 13.84 -37.64 -2.24
CA ASN A 479 14.46 -38.56 -3.21
C ASN A 479 13.93 -40.00 -3.12
N SER A 480 13.20 -40.37 -2.06
CA SER A 480 12.61 -41.71 -1.89
C SER A 480 11.30 -41.88 -2.67
N ASN A 481 10.57 -40.78 -2.91
CA ASN A 481 9.25 -40.82 -3.54
C ASN A 481 9.10 -39.92 -4.77
N THR A 482 10.12 -39.15 -5.12
CA THR A 482 10.08 -38.22 -6.25
C THR A 482 11.17 -38.51 -7.28
N THR A 483 10.80 -38.52 -8.55
CA THR A 483 11.72 -38.67 -9.68
C THR A 483 11.54 -37.55 -10.70
N CYS A 484 12.60 -37.16 -11.40
CA CYS A 484 12.52 -36.11 -12.42
C CYS A 484 13.05 -36.55 -13.78
N SER A 485 12.36 -36.15 -14.85
CA SER A 485 12.76 -36.35 -16.23
C SER A 485 12.32 -35.16 -17.08
N GLY A 486 13.26 -34.52 -17.78
CA GLY A 486 12.95 -33.41 -18.69
C GLY A 486 12.26 -32.21 -18.00
N ASN A 487 12.75 -31.80 -16.82
CA ASN A 487 12.19 -30.74 -15.97
C ASN A 487 10.77 -31.02 -15.42
N VAL A 488 10.31 -32.26 -15.50
CA VAL A 488 9.06 -32.70 -14.90
C VAL A 488 9.38 -33.62 -13.73
N ALA A 489 8.84 -33.32 -12.56
CA ALA A 489 8.88 -34.15 -11.38
C ALA A 489 7.62 -35.00 -11.26
N THR A 490 7.77 -36.19 -10.70
CA THR A 490 6.69 -37.12 -10.39
C THR A 490 6.88 -37.60 -8.97
N THR A 491 5.98 -37.19 -8.08
CA THR A 491 5.94 -37.55 -6.66
C THR A 491 4.84 -38.57 -6.42
N VAL A 492 5.15 -39.67 -5.73
CA VAL A 492 4.20 -40.76 -5.45
C VAL A 492 3.93 -40.84 -3.96
N VAL A 493 2.66 -40.78 -3.56
CA VAL A 493 2.25 -40.90 -2.15
C VAL A 493 1.06 -41.86 -2.02
N PRO A 494 0.89 -42.58 -0.90
CA PRO A 494 -0.25 -43.48 -0.73
C PRO A 494 -1.58 -42.72 -0.76
N VAL A 495 -2.64 -43.30 -1.36
CA VAL A 495 -3.98 -42.72 -1.29
C VAL A 495 -4.54 -42.80 0.13
N GLU A 496 -5.45 -41.89 0.47
CA GLU A 496 -6.20 -41.93 1.74
C GLU A 496 -7.60 -42.53 1.48
N GLU A 497 -8.13 -43.26 2.46
CA GLU A 497 -9.46 -43.87 2.34
C GLU A 497 -10.55 -42.79 2.37
N THR A 498 -11.36 -42.72 1.32
CA THR A 498 -12.45 -41.74 1.19
C THR A 498 -13.47 -42.17 0.14
N ASP A 499 -14.73 -41.74 0.32
CA ASP A 499 -15.82 -41.92 -0.64
C ASP A 499 -16.10 -40.64 -1.46
N ALA A 500 -15.26 -39.60 -1.30
CA ALA A 500 -15.44 -38.33 -2.00
C ALA A 500 -15.22 -38.47 -3.51
N MET A 501 -15.92 -37.64 -4.30
CA MET A 501 -15.76 -37.62 -5.76
C MET A 501 -14.52 -36.83 -6.21
N TYR A 502 -14.16 -35.78 -5.47
CA TYR A 502 -13.08 -34.88 -5.81
C TYR A 502 -12.15 -34.65 -4.60
N GLY A 503 -10.87 -34.50 -4.88
CA GLY A 503 -9.85 -34.08 -3.92
C GLY A 503 -9.09 -32.86 -4.39
N ARG A 504 -8.45 -32.14 -3.47
CA ARG A 504 -7.47 -31.09 -3.75
C ARG A 504 -6.16 -31.45 -3.12
N VAL A 505 -5.09 -31.41 -3.90
CA VAL A 505 -3.72 -31.66 -3.47
C VAL A 505 -2.93 -30.37 -3.58
N ALA A 506 -1.97 -30.20 -2.68
CA ALA A 506 -1.08 -29.06 -2.69
C ALA A 506 0.30 -29.43 -2.18
N ILE A 507 1.34 -28.80 -2.73
CA ILE A 507 2.74 -29.02 -2.32
C ILE A 507 3.12 -27.85 -1.41
N GLN A 508 3.02 -28.02 -0.09
CA GLN A 508 3.49 -27.00 0.85
C GLN A 508 5.02 -27.04 0.93
N GLY A 509 5.65 -25.92 1.24
CA GLY A 509 7.11 -25.79 1.36
C GLY A 509 7.65 -24.53 0.69
N LYS A 510 8.95 -24.30 0.82
CA LYS A 510 9.67 -23.19 0.18
C LYS A 510 10.87 -23.74 -0.60
N PRO A 511 10.97 -23.47 -1.90
CA PRO A 511 12.23 -23.64 -2.62
C PRO A 511 13.34 -22.79 -1.98
N ARG A 512 14.60 -23.12 -2.26
CA ARG A 512 15.77 -22.36 -1.77
C ARG A 512 16.67 -21.92 -2.90
N LEU A 513 17.29 -20.75 -2.72
CA LEU A 513 18.25 -20.13 -3.63
C LEU A 513 19.47 -19.64 -2.82
N PRO A 514 20.61 -19.34 -3.46
CA PRO A 514 21.74 -18.74 -2.76
C PRO A 514 21.31 -17.49 -1.99
N SER A 515 21.68 -17.41 -0.72
CA SER A 515 21.39 -16.26 0.13
C SER A 515 22.23 -15.05 -0.33
N PRO A 516 21.66 -13.84 -0.38
CA PRO A 516 22.43 -12.61 -0.58
C PRO A 516 23.35 -12.32 0.61
N ASP A 517 23.02 -12.83 1.79
CA ASP A 517 23.75 -12.61 3.03
C ASP A 517 24.97 -13.55 3.09
N PRO A 518 26.20 -13.01 3.07
CA PRO A 518 27.42 -13.81 3.16
C PRO A 518 27.61 -14.49 4.53
N ASP A 519 26.91 -14.03 5.57
CA ASP A 519 26.97 -14.58 6.92
C ASP A 519 25.89 -15.66 7.16
N ASP A 520 25.06 -15.94 6.15
CA ASP A 520 24.10 -17.04 6.18
C ASP A 520 24.83 -18.38 6.38
N THR A 521 24.35 -19.17 7.36
CA THR A 521 25.06 -20.37 7.81
C THR A 521 25.03 -21.51 6.81
N ASP A 522 23.94 -21.68 6.07
CA ASP A 522 23.85 -22.69 5.01
C ASP A 522 24.05 -22.08 3.61
N GLY A 523 24.12 -20.75 3.53
CA GLY A 523 24.34 -19.99 2.31
C GLY A 523 23.11 -19.94 1.41
N LEU A 524 21.93 -20.32 1.91
CA LEU A 524 20.70 -20.43 1.17
C LEU A 524 19.55 -19.67 1.84
N MET A 525 18.81 -18.89 1.06
CA MET A 525 17.54 -18.32 1.50
C MET A 525 16.36 -19.18 1.04
N GLN A 526 15.34 -19.27 1.88
CA GLN A 526 14.05 -19.83 1.50
C GLN A 526 13.22 -18.79 0.76
N VAL A 527 12.75 -19.11 -0.43
CA VAL A 527 11.98 -18.17 -1.27
C VAL A 527 10.48 -18.46 -1.23
N ARG A 528 9.70 -17.39 -1.36
CA ARG A 528 8.25 -17.38 -1.24
C ARG A 528 7.60 -17.58 -2.60
N ALA A 529 7.77 -18.77 -3.16
CA ALA A 529 7.05 -19.16 -4.35
C ALA A 529 5.60 -19.52 -3.99
N LYS A 530 4.62 -18.94 -4.70
CA LYS A 530 3.19 -19.25 -4.51
C LYS A 530 2.96 -20.76 -4.53
N THR A 531 2.35 -21.30 -3.47
CA THR A 531 2.12 -22.74 -3.31
C THR A 531 1.20 -23.30 -4.42
N PRO A 532 1.53 -24.43 -5.09
CA PRO A 532 0.70 -24.98 -6.14
C PRO A 532 -0.39 -25.88 -5.57
N THR A 533 -1.58 -25.81 -6.18
CA THR A 533 -2.76 -26.62 -5.83
C THR A 533 -3.34 -27.26 -7.08
N PHE A 534 -3.94 -28.44 -6.97
CA PHE A 534 -4.63 -29.12 -8.08
C PHE A 534 -5.83 -29.91 -7.58
N ASP A 535 -6.96 -29.76 -8.27
CA ASP A 535 -8.19 -30.48 -7.98
C ASP A 535 -8.27 -31.71 -8.89
N TRP A 536 -8.47 -32.89 -8.32
CA TRP A 536 -8.49 -34.15 -9.07
C TRP A 536 -9.75 -35.00 -8.79
N LYS A 537 -10.05 -35.92 -9.70
CA LYS A 537 -11.12 -36.93 -9.50
C LYS A 537 -10.60 -38.14 -8.75
N VAL A 538 -11.19 -38.42 -7.59
CA VAL A 538 -10.75 -39.53 -6.74
C VAL A 538 -11.02 -40.87 -7.43
N GLY A 539 -10.04 -41.78 -7.39
CA GLY A 539 -10.09 -43.12 -7.99
C GLY A 539 -10.00 -43.15 -9.53
N GLU A 540 -9.87 -41.99 -10.20
CA GLU A 540 -9.68 -41.89 -11.66
C GLU A 540 -8.43 -41.07 -12.03
N GLY A 541 -8.15 -39.99 -11.30
CA GLY A 541 -7.15 -38.99 -11.68
C GLY A 541 -7.66 -37.95 -12.69
N GLY A 542 -6.76 -37.09 -13.13
CA GLY A 542 -7.02 -35.95 -14.00
C GLY A 542 -7.78 -34.82 -13.30
N ALA A 543 -7.87 -33.67 -13.99
CA ALA A 543 -8.48 -32.47 -13.45
C ALA A 543 -9.97 -32.66 -13.08
N ALA A 544 -10.32 -32.23 -11.88
CA ALA A 544 -11.70 -32.05 -11.43
C ALA A 544 -12.25 -30.67 -11.85
N PRO A 545 -13.58 -30.48 -11.84
CA PRO A 545 -14.16 -29.15 -12.00
C PRO A 545 -13.61 -28.18 -10.96
N PRO A 546 -13.30 -26.93 -11.32
CA PRO A 546 -12.76 -25.96 -10.38
C PRO A 546 -13.77 -25.62 -9.29
N ARG A 547 -13.28 -25.46 -8.06
CA ARG A 547 -14.05 -24.83 -6.99
C ARG A 547 -14.42 -23.38 -7.39
N ARG A 548 -15.56 -22.90 -6.90
CA ARG A 548 -15.97 -21.49 -7.03
C ARG A 548 -14.86 -20.54 -6.56
N LEU A 549 -14.61 -19.49 -7.34
CA LEU A 549 -13.74 -18.39 -6.94
C LEU A 549 -14.51 -17.44 -6.02
N VAL A 550 -14.00 -17.22 -4.81
CA VAL A 550 -14.63 -16.32 -3.83
C VAL A 550 -13.70 -15.15 -3.50
N VAL A 551 -12.41 -15.44 -3.39
CA VAL A 551 -11.36 -14.48 -3.03
C VAL A 551 -10.25 -14.57 -4.06
N ASP A 552 -9.54 -13.45 -4.25
CA ASP A 552 -8.36 -13.39 -5.09
C ASP A 552 -7.14 -13.19 -4.20
N THR A 553 -6.16 -14.10 -4.29
CA THR A 553 -4.94 -14.00 -3.49
C THR A 553 -4.15 -12.73 -3.84
N THR A 554 -4.25 -12.24 -5.07
CA THR A 554 -3.60 -10.99 -5.50
C THR A 554 -4.09 -9.81 -4.66
N GLN A 555 -5.39 -9.75 -4.35
CA GLN A 555 -5.95 -8.69 -3.51
C GLN A 555 -5.44 -8.77 -2.07
N CYS A 556 -5.25 -9.99 -1.52
CA CYS A 556 -4.64 -10.17 -0.21
C CYS A 556 -3.18 -9.68 -0.19
N LEU A 557 -2.42 -9.98 -1.25
CA LEU A 557 -1.01 -9.63 -1.36
C LEU A 557 -0.78 -8.12 -1.52
N ASN A 558 -1.77 -7.35 -1.97
CA ASN A 558 -1.69 -5.89 -1.97
C ASN A 558 -1.46 -5.30 -0.56
N CYS A 559 -1.98 -5.95 0.48
CA CYS A 559 -1.74 -5.56 1.88
C CYS A 559 -0.67 -6.42 2.56
N HIS A 560 -0.63 -7.71 2.23
CA HIS A 560 0.19 -8.70 2.91
C HIS A 560 1.44 -9.09 2.12
N VAL A 561 2.14 -8.10 1.54
CA VAL A 561 3.37 -8.30 0.76
C VAL A 561 4.40 -9.02 1.63
N GLY A 562 4.77 -10.25 1.27
CA GLY A 562 5.68 -11.08 2.05
C GLY A 562 5.12 -11.54 3.40
N SER A 563 3.87 -11.25 3.76
CA SER A 563 3.27 -11.62 5.05
C SER A 563 2.09 -12.59 4.97
N LEU A 564 1.59 -12.90 3.76
CA LEU A 564 0.51 -13.87 3.53
C LEU A 564 0.96 -15.35 3.57
N TYR A 565 1.53 -15.75 4.70
CA TYR A 565 2.07 -17.09 4.85
C TYR A 565 2.12 -17.46 6.34
N GLN A 566 1.74 -18.71 6.64
CA GLN A 566 1.46 -19.12 8.01
C GLN A 566 2.07 -20.48 8.34
N HIS A 567 1.99 -20.87 9.61
CA HIS A 567 2.35 -22.20 10.11
C HIS A 567 3.82 -22.59 9.90
N GLY A 568 4.74 -21.72 10.34
CA GLY A 568 6.19 -21.93 10.18
C GLY A 568 6.72 -21.49 8.82
N GLY A 569 5.85 -20.93 7.96
CA GLY A 569 6.22 -20.28 6.71
C GLY A 569 6.00 -21.13 5.46
N ASN A 570 5.62 -22.40 5.60
CA ASN A 570 5.56 -23.34 4.46
C ASN A 570 4.28 -23.23 3.60
N ARG A 571 3.31 -22.40 4.00
CA ARG A 571 2.05 -22.20 3.26
C ARG A 571 2.07 -20.79 2.70
N VAL A 572 2.38 -20.68 1.42
CA VAL A 572 2.83 -19.42 0.81
C VAL A 572 1.81 -18.94 -0.21
N ASP A 573 1.25 -17.76 0.03
CA ASP A 573 0.60 -16.91 -0.97
C ASP A 573 -0.46 -17.61 -1.84
N ASN A 574 -1.21 -18.55 -1.25
CA ASN A 574 -2.31 -19.23 -1.92
C ASN A 574 -3.45 -19.58 -0.97
N VAL A 575 -4.58 -18.88 -1.11
CA VAL A 575 -5.78 -19.13 -0.29
C VAL A 575 -6.38 -20.52 -0.54
N ASP A 576 -6.26 -21.06 -1.76
CA ASP A 576 -6.74 -22.39 -2.10
C ASP A 576 -6.04 -23.49 -1.31
N MET A 577 -4.77 -23.28 -0.94
CA MET A 577 -4.02 -24.13 -0.03
C MET A 577 -4.54 -23.99 1.40
N CYS A 578 -4.74 -22.76 1.88
CA CYS A 578 -5.24 -22.52 3.23
C CYS A 578 -6.61 -23.18 3.47
N LEU A 579 -7.47 -23.23 2.44
CA LEU A 579 -8.77 -23.90 2.48
C LEU A 579 -8.69 -25.43 2.71
N LEU A 580 -7.52 -26.06 2.55
CA LEU A 580 -7.35 -27.47 2.93
C LEU A 580 -7.45 -27.69 4.44
N CYS A 581 -7.27 -26.65 5.26
CA CYS A 581 -7.39 -26.75 6.73
C CYS A 581 -8.39 -25.73 7.30
N HIS A 582 -8.49 -24.55 6.71
CA HIS A 582 -9.40 -23.48 7.11
C HIS A 582 -10.69 -23.56 6.29
N ASN A 583 -11.44 -24.64 6.47
CA ASN A 583 -12.70 -24.88 5.79
C ASN A 583 -13.90 -24.81 6.75
N THR A 584 -15.12 -24.92 6.22
CA THR A 584 -16.34 -24.73 7.01
C THR A 584 -16.60 -25.81 8.07
N ALA A 585 -15.88 -26.93 8.04
CA ALA A 585 -15.91 -27.95 9.09
C ALA A 585 -14.91 -27.66 10.22
N ALA A 586 -13.93 -26.78 9.99
CA ALA A 586 -12.81 -26.56 10.88
C ALA A 586 -13.22 -25.79 12.15
N ASN A 587 -13.04 -26.44 13.30
CA ASN A 587 -13.38 -25.91 14.63
C ASN A 587 -12.37 -26.41 15.66
N ASP A 588 -11.96 -25.55 16.60
CA ASP A 588 -10.88 -25.84 17.55
C ASP A 588 -11.32 -26.63 18.80
N GLN A 589 -12.59 -27.04 18.89
CA GLN A 589 -13.14 -27.75 20.06
C GLN A 589 -12.33 -29.01 20.43
N TYR A 590 -11.86 -29.77 19.45
CA TYR A 590 -11.00 -30.95 19.71
C TYR A 590 -9.69 -30.57 20.40
N VAL A 591 -9.14 -29.38 20.11
CA VAL A 591 -7.94 -28.89 20.79
C VAL A 591 -8.23 -28.57 22.25
N ARG A 592 -9.38 -27.92 22.51
CA ARG A 592 -9.80 -27.57 23.87
C ARG A 592 -10.05 -28.81 24.72
N VAL A 593 -10.76 -29.79 24.17
CA VAL A 593 -11.15 -31.01 24.88
C VAL A 593 -10.01 -32.02 24.95
N ASP A 594 -9.44 -32.44 23.82
CA ASP A 594 -8.48 -33.54 23.79
C ASP A 594 -7.03 -33.07 24.01
N ASN A 595 -6.62 -32.01 23.29
CA ASN A 595 -5.22 -31.56 23.37
C ASN A 595 -4.89 -30.91 24.71
N PHE A 596 -5.85 -30.26 25.35
CA PHE A 596 -5.67 -29.59 26.64
C PHE A 596 -6.39 -30.28 27.81
N GLY A 597 -6.99 -31.46 27.60
CA GLY A 597 -7.51 -32.28 28.70
C GLY A 597 -8.83 -31.77 29.30
N GLY A 598 -9.66 -31.08 28.51
CA GLY A 598 -11.06 -30.84 28.87
C GLY A 598 -11.48 -29.39 29.08
N VAL A 599 -10.81 -28.42 28.44
CA VAL A 599 -11.21 -27.01 28.52
C VAL A 599 -12.63 -26.83 28.00
N ASP A 600 -13.53 -26.36 28.84
CA ASP A 600 -14.94 -26.11 28.50
C ASP A 600 -15.27 -24.63 28.28
N ALA A 601 -16.52 -24.34 27.89
CA ALA A 601 -16.96 -22.98 27.59
C ALA A 601 -16.86 -22.00 28.79
N SER A 602 -16.88 -22.48 30.03
CA SER A 602 -16.73 -21.64 31.22
C SER A 602 -15.28 -21.30 31.55
N GLU A 603 -14.34 -22.06 31.00
CA GLU A 603 -12.90 -21.89 31.19
C GLU A 603 -12.24 -21.21 29.99
N ALA A 604 -12.77 -21.48 28.80
CA ALA A 604 -12.32 -20.92 27.54
C ALA A 604 -12.27 -19.38 27.52
N TYR A 605 -11.23 -18.83 26.90
CA TYR A 605 -10.97 -17.38 26.90
C TYR A 605 -12.05 -16.56 26.17
N ASP A 606 -12.73 -17.17 25.19
CA ASP A 606 -13.86 -16.59 24.45
C ASP A 606 -15.24 -17.00 24.99
N GLY A 607 -15.29 -17.81 26.06
CA GLY A 607 -16.53 -18.34 26.62
C GLY A 607 -17.24 -19.39 25.75
N ARG A 608 -16.54 -20.02 24.79
CA ARG A 608 -17.10 -20.97 23.82
C ARG A 608 -16.55 -22.38 24.01
N SER A 609 -17.39 -23.37 23.73
CA SER A 609 -16.97 -24.79 23.66
C SER A 609 -16.01 -25.05 22.50
N GLY A 610 -16.12 -24.26 21.43
CA GLY A 610 -15.25 -24.28 20.27
C GLY A 610 -15.41 -23.02 19.43
N GLN A 611 -14.41 -22.72 18.63
CA GLN A 611 -14.38 -21.60 17.70
C GLN A 611 -14.17 -22.13 16.28
N ALA A 612 -15.11 -21.79 15.39
CA ALA A 612 -14.96 -22.02 13.96
C ALA A 612 -13.79 -21.19 13.43
N PHE A 613 -12.89 -21.82 12.68
CA PHE A 613 -11.73 -21.17 12.06
C PHE A 613 -11.65 -21.42 10.55
N GLY A 614 -12.79 -21.75 9.94
CA GLY A 614 -12.95 -21.70 8.49
C GLY A 614 -12.55 -20.33 7.93
N MET A 615 -12.01 -20.30 6.70
CA MET A 615 -11.40 -19.11 6.11
C MET A 615 -12.31 -17.88 6.16
N ARG A 616 -13.60 -18.05 5.86
CA ARG A 616 -14.59 -16.96 5.88
C ARG A 616 -14.81 -16.44 7.31
N GLU A 617 -15.04 -17.33 8.26
CA GLU A 617 -15.29 -16.99 9.66
C GLU A 617 -14.06 -16.32 10.28
N MET A 618 -12.88 -16.90 10.06
CA MET A 618 -11.62 -16.43 10.60
C MET A 618 -11.22 -15.08 10.03
N LEU A 619 -11.17 -14.91 8.70
CA LEU A 619 -10.70 -13.65 8.10
C LEU A 619 -11.60 -12.46 8.42
N HIS A 620 -12.92 -12.64 8.33
CA HIS A 620 -13.86 -11.57 8.67
C HIS A 620 -13.74 -11.19 10.15
N ALA A 621 -13.60 -12.18 11.05
CA ALA A 621 -13.48 -11.91 12.49
C ALA A 621 -12.14 -11.25 12.84
N VAL A 622 -11.02 -11.75 12.31
CA VAL A 622 -9.68 -11.19 12.58
C VAL A 622 -9.58 -9.77 12.06
N HIS A 623 -9.95 -9.51 10.80
CA HIS A 623 -9.82 -8.15 10.22
C HIS A 623 -10.79 -7.14 10.84
N SER A 624 -11.89 -7.59 11.46
CA SER A 624 -12.84 -6.68 12.14
C SER A 624 -12.66 -6.62 13.65
N ALA A 625 -11.75 -7.39 14.26
CA ALA A 625 -11.70 -7.57 15.70
C ALA A 625 -11.39 -6.27 16.47
N GLY A 626 -10.44 -5.46 15.99
CA GLY A 626 -10.08 -4.20 16.65
C GLY A 626 -11.14 -3.11 16.47
N GLU A 627 -11.86 -3.09 15.34
CA GLU A 627 -12.93 -2.11 15.10
C GLU A 627 -14.24 -2.49 15.82
N THR A 628 -14.62 -3.76 15.77
CA THR A 628 -15.88 -4.25 16.34
C THR A 628 -15.77 -4.57 17.83
N GLY A 629 -14.54 -4.69 18.35
CA GLY A 629 -14.24 -5.12 19.73
C GLY A 629 -14.64 -6.56 20.04
N ALA A 630 -15.07 -7.33 19.03
CA ALA A 630 -15.76 -8.57 19.27
C ALA A 630 -14.81 -9.76 19.03
N PRO A 631 -14.41 -10.48 20.10
CA PRO A 631 -13.21 -11.31 20.08
C PRO A 631 -13.34 -12.55 19.21
N ILE A 632 -12.20 -13.02 18.71
CA ILE A 632 -12.00 -14.36 18.18
C ILE A 632 -10.77 -14.97 18.86
N VAL A 633 -10.93 -16.18 19.42
CA VAL A 633 -9.84 -16.92 20.07
C VAL A 633 -9.72 -18.30 19.44
N ILE A 634 -8.53 -18.65 18.96
CA ILE A 634 -8.24 -19.94 18.33
C ILE A 634 -7.19 -20.67 19.16
N TYR A 635 -7.55 -21.86 19.63
CA TYR A 635 -6.69 -22.75 20.40
C TYR A 635 -5.92 -23.68 19.45
N ARG A 636 -4.59 -23.71 19.54
CA ARG A 636 -3.74 -24.67 18.80
C ARG A 636 -2.65 -25.23 19.72
N GLY A 637 -2.13 -26.41 19.40
CA GLY A 637 -1.04 -27.04 20.17
C GLY A 637 0.32 -26.33 20.10
N ARG A 638 0.43 -25.23 19.34
CA ARG A 638 1.63 -24.38 19.22
C ARG A 638 1.41 -22.93 19.66
N GLY A 639 0.24 -22.64 20.23
CA GLY A 639 -0.09 -21.30 20.71
C GLY A 639 -1.60 -21.07 20.80
N ILE A 640 -1.96 -20.16 21.70
CA ILE A 640 -3.29 -19.57 21.77
C ILE A 640 -3.23 -18.22 21.06
N TYR A 641 -4.18 -17.97 20.17
CA TYR A 641 -4.23 -16.74 19.37
C TYR A 641 -5.55 -16.03 19.62
N ALA A 642 -5.49 -14.78 20.06
CA ALA A 642 -6.66 -13.95 20.31
C ALA A 642 -6.56 -12.62 19.56
N TRP A 643 -7.67 -12.24 18.94
CA TRP A 643 -7.87 -10.92 18.36
C TRP A 643 -9.08 -10.27 19.01
N ALA A 644 -8.88 -9.11 19.65
CA ALA A 644 -9.94 -8.36 20.33
C ALA A 644 -9.58 -6.87 20.48
N GLY A 645 -10.53 -6.06 20.96
CA GLY A 645 -10.27 -4.65 21.28
C GLY A 645 -9.37 -4.48 22.50
N SER A 646 -9.55 -5.31 23.52
CA SER A 646 -8.70 -5.38 24.71
C SER A 646 -8.60 -6.80 25.24
N VAL A 647 -7.54 -7.10 26.00
CA VAL A 647 -7.46 -8.34 26.80
C VAL A 647 -8.58 -8.44 27.84
N ASP A 648 -9.16 -7.31 28.26
CA ASP A 648 -10.30 -7.26 29.19
C ASP A 648 -11.59 -7.88 28.59
N ASP A 649 -11.65 -8.00 27.26
CA ASP A 649 -12.76 -8.66 26.56
C ASP A 649 -12.66 -10.20 26.64
N LEU A 650 -11.54 -10.74 27.15
CA LEU A 650 -11.24 -12.15 27.22
C LEU A 650 -11.34 -12.65 28.66
N GLN A 651 -12.10 -13.73 28.87
CA GLN A 651 -12.21 -14.36 30.20
C GLN A 651 -10.91 -15.07 30.54
N ASN A 652 -10.43 -15.03 31.78
CA ASN A 652 -9.29 -15.82 32.26
C ASN A 652 -7.95 -15.63 31.49
N TRP A 653 -7.82 -14.62 30.63
CA TRP A 653 -6.60 -14.41 29.85
C TRP A 653 -5.39 -14.15 30.79
N PRO A 654 -4.25 -14.83 30.58
CA PRO A 654 -3.09 -14.67 31.46
C PRO A 654 -2.47 -13.28 31.30
N THR A 655 -2.12 -12.63 32.41
CA THR A 655 -1.40 -11.34 32.41
C THR A 655 0.12 -11.52 32.48
N GLU A 656 0.60 -12.70 32.86
CA GLU A 656 2.02 -13.02 33.01
C GLU A 656 2.28 -14.47 32.56
N SER A 657 3.53 -14.73 32.16
CA SER A 657 4.01 -16.09 31.87
C SER A 657 4.22 -16.87 33.17
N ASP A 658 3.68 -18.09 33.26
CA ASP A 658 3.82 -18.98 34.43
C ASP A 658 4.57 -20.28 34.13
N CYS A 659 4.94 -20.50 32.87
CA CYS A 659 5.59 -21.73 32.41
C CYS A 659 6.57 -21.44 31.27
N VAL A 660 7.28 -22.49 30.84
CA VAL A 660 8.28 -22.43 29.78
C VAL A 660 7.88 -23.39 28.66
N TYR A 661 7.72 -22.85 27.46
CA TYR A 661 7.29 -23.57 26.26
C TYR A 661 8.49 -23.99 25.40
N GLY A 662 8.41 -25.22 24.87
CA GLY A 662 9.34 -25.75 23.87
C GLY A 662 10.77 -25.97 24.38
N SER A 663 11.63 -26.43 23.47
CA SER A 663 13.06 -26.65 23.73
C SER A 663 13.88 -25.35 23.75
N GLN A 664 13.32 -24.25 23.25
CA GLN A 664 13.96 -22.94 23.17
C GLN A 664 13.72 -22.06 24.42
N ASN A 665 13.12 -22.63 25.48
CA ASN A 665 12.80 -21.93 26.72
C ASN A 665 11.99 -20.63 26.54
N THR A 666 11.03 -20.63 25.62
CA THR A 666 10.18 -19.46 25.37
C THR A 666 9.22 -19.26 26.54
N PRO A 667 9.00 -18.03 27.03
CA PRO A 667 7.96 -17.76 28.02
C PRO A 667 6.58 -18.21 27.51
N GLY A 668 5.82 -18.90 28.36
CA GLY A 668 4.46 -19.32 28.06
C GLY A 668 3.56 -19.22 29.28
N SER A 669 2.27 -19.46 29.07
CA SER A 669 1.29 -19.57 30.14
C SER A 669 0.54 -20.88 30.04
N THR A 670 0.21 -21.46 31.20
CA THR A 670 -0.61 -22.66 31.30
C THR A 670 -2.01 -22.32 30.81
N VAL A 671 -2.53 -23.11 29.87
CA VAL A 671 -3.89 -22.93 29.35
C VAL A 671 -4.90 -23.09 30.50
N PHE A 672 -5.76 -22.10 30.69
CA PHE A 672 -6.74 -22.12 31.78
C PHE A 672 -7.75 -23.26 31.57
N GLY A 673 -8.07 -23.98 32.64
CA GLY A 673 -8.94 -25.18 32.60
C GLY A 673 -8.25 -26.46 32.08
N SER A 674 -7.00 -26.37 31.62
CA SER A 674 -6.31 -27.56 31.09
C SER A 674 -5.94 -28.58 32.17
N ASP A 675 -5.97 -29.86 31.80
CA ASP A 675 -5.52 -30.97 32.65
C ASP A 675 -4.34 -31.71 32.01
N PRO A 676 -3.10 -31.51 32.51
CA PRO A 676 -1.91 -32.18 31.96
C PRO A 676 -1.92 -33.70 32.18
N ALA A 677 -2.78 -34.24 33.04
CA ALA A 677 -2.89 -35.69 33.23
C ALA A 677 -3.66 -36.38 32.09
N THR A 678 -4.50 -35.64 31.37
CA THR A 678 -5.36 -36.16 30.29
C THR A 678 -5.09 -35.51 28.94
N ALA A 679 -4.42 -34.36 28.91
CA ALA A 679 -3.98 -33.66 27.71
C ALA A 679 -3.07 -34.52 26.82
N THR A 680 -3.33 -34.50 25.51
CA THR A 680 -2.44 -35.13 24.51
C THR A 680 -1.31 -34.20 24.05
N SER A 681 -1.38 -32.90 24.36
CA SER A 681 -0.40 -31.88 24.00
C SER A 681 0.13 -31.14 25.23
N ASN A 682 1.19 -30.36 25.05
CA ASN A 682 1.72 -29.51 26.12
C ASN A 682 0.66 -28.48 26.54
N THR A 683 0.32 -28.42 27.82
CA THR A 683 -0.63 -27.43 28.36
C THR A 683 -0.02 -26.06 28.60
N CYS A 684 1.32 -25.96 28.60
CA CYS A 684 2.02 -24.69 28.55
C CYS A 684 2.08 -24.20 27.11
N GLN A 685 1.53 -23.01 26.82
CA GLN A 685 1.43 -22.47 25.46
C GLN A 685 1.81 -20.98 25.40
N PRO A 686 2.42 -20.52 24.29
CA PRO A 686 2.50 -19.10 24.00
C PRO A 686 1.10 -18.50 23.84
N HIS A 687 0.85 -17.35 24.44
CA HIS A 687 -0.40 -16.60 24.32
C HIS A 687 -0.15 -15.35 23.48
N ASN A 688 -0.76 -15.30 22.30
CA ASN A 688 -0.56 -14.25 21.31
C ASN A 688 -1.83 -13.41 21.25
N PHE A 689 -1.73 -12.16 21.67
CA PHE A 689 -2.84 -11.20 21.65
C PHE A 689 -2.59 -10.12 20.61
N HIS A 690 -3.62 -9.78 19.84
CA HIS A 690 -3.56 -8.74 18.82
C HIS A 690 -4.82 -7.86 18.87
N THR A 691 -4.63 -6.56 18.64
CA THR A 691 -5.72 -5.59 18.41
C THR A 691 -5.57 -5.03 17.01
N PRO A 692 -6.10 -5.71 15.98
CA PRO A 692 -5.83 -5.36 14.60
C PRO A 692 -6.53 -4.06 14.19
N THR A 693 -5.79 -3.16 13.54
CA THR A 693 -6.34 -1.98 12.85
C THR A 693 -6.45 -2.28 11.35
N TYR A 694 -7.66 -2.21 10.79
CA TYR A 694 -7.87 -2.43 9.36
C TYR A 694 -7.79 -1.10 8.59
N PRO A 695 -6.99 -1.00 7.50
CA PRO A 695 -6.71 0.28 6.82
C PRO A 695 -7.86 0.79 5.94
N ARG A 696 -8.88 -0.03 5.67
CA ARG A 696 -10.06 0.28 4.84
C ARG A 696 -11.35 0.16 5.66
N GLY A 697 -12.48 0.57 5.12
CA GLY A 697 -13.77 0.17 5.66
C GLY A 697 -13.94 -1.36 5.57
N ILE A 698 -14.36 -2.00 6.66
CA ILE A 698 -14.64 -3.45 6.70
C ILE A 698 -15.77 -3.91 5.74
N TYR A 699 -16.45 -2.96 5.10
CA TYR A 699 -17.50 -3.17 4.11
C TYR A 699 -16.98 -3.04 2.67
N ASP A 700 -15.70 -2.69 2.44
CA ASP A 700 -15.07 -2.72 1.12
C ASP A 700 -14.77 -4.17 0.71
N CYS A 701 -15.81 -4.88 0.27
CA CYS A 701 -15.70 -6.28 -0.12
C CYS A 701 -14.68 -6.52 -1.26
N ALA A 702 -14.45 -5.52 -2.12
CA ALA A 702 -13.54 -5.60 -3.26
C ALA A 702 -12.05 -5.57 -2.83
N ALA A 703 -11.76 -5.34 -1.56
CA ALA A 703 -10.42 -5.48 -0.99
C ALA A 703 -9.94 -6.94 -0.89
N CYS A 704 -10.85 -7.92 -0.95
CA CYS A 704 -10.50 -9.35 -0.82
C CYS A 704 -11.22 -10.25 -1.81
N HIS A 705 -12.44 -9.89 -2.22
CA HIS A 705 -13.26 -10.74 -3.07
C HIS A 705 -12.99 -10.55 -4.56
N ALA A 706 -12.97 -11.67 -5.28
CA ALA A 706 -12.81 -11.65 -6.73
C ALA A 706 -13.93 -10.84 -7.41
N VAL A 707 -13.54 -9.96 -8.33
CA VAL A 707 -14.42 -9.08 -9.11
C VAL A 707 -14.23 -9.40 -10.60
N ASN A 708 -15.33 -9.44 -11.35
CA ASN A 708 -15.33 -9.62 -12.81
C ASN A 708 -14.90 -8.31 -13.50
N GLU A 709 -14.56 -8.39 -14.79
CA GLU A 709 -14.18 -7.22 -15.61
C GLU A 709 -15.25 -6.11 -15.64
N ASP A 710 -16.52 -6.44 -15.39
CA ASP A 710 -17.65 -5.49 -15.35
C ASP A 710 -17.88 -4.85 -13.97
N GLY A 711 -17.01 -5.11 -13.00
CA GLY A 711 -17.10 -4.58 -11.63
C GLY A 711 -18.05 -5.33 -10.70
N THR A 712 -18.69 -6.42 -11.18
CA THR A 712 -19.54 -7.26 -10.33
C THR A 712 -18.72 -8.34 -9.61
N PHE A 713 -19.15 -8.77 -8.42
CA PHE A 713 -18.47 -9.87 -7.73
C PHE A 713 -18.53 -11.19 -8.52
N ALA A 714 -17.41 -11.92 -8.56
CA ALA A 714 -17.31 -13.24 -9.19
C ALA A 714 -18.06 -14.34 -8.42
N PHE A 715 -18.65 -14.01 -7.27
CA PHE A 715 -19.40 -14.92 -6.40
C PHE A 715 -20.78 -14.36 -6.07
N ALA A 716 -21.71 -15.27 -5.75
CA ALA A 716 -23.00 -14.91 -5.19
C ALA A 716 -22.86 -14.68 -3.68
N VAL A 717 -23.21 -13.48 -3.21
CA VAL A 717 -23.23 -13.13 -1.77
C VAL A 717 -24.09 -14.11 -0.96
N MET A 718 -25.17 -14.60 -1.56
CA MET A 718 -26.00 -15.68 -1.05
C MET A 718 -25.69 -16.97 -1.82
N PRO A 719 -24.75 -17.80 -1.32
CA PRO A 719 -24.30 -18.98 -2.05
C PRO A 719 -25.35 -20.09 -2.05
N ASP A 720 -25.30 -20.91 -3.09
CA ASP A 720 -26.12 -22.11 -3.25
C ASP A 720 -25.75 -23.17 -2.19
N PRO A 721 -26.68 -23.58 -1.31
CA PRO A 721 -26.39 -24.50 -0.20
C PRO A 721 -26.08 -25.94 -0.66
N THR A 722 -26.34 -26.29 -1.93
CA THR A 722 -25.91 -27.58 -2.50
C THR A 722 -24.43 -27.58 -2.90
N LYS A 723 -23.84 -26.38 -3.06
CA LYS A 723 -22.44 -26.20 -3.50
C LYS A 723 -21.55 -25.74 -2.37
N ALA A 724 -22.00 -24.76 -1.60
CA ALA A 724 -21.26 -24.18 -0.49
C ALA A 724 -21.79 -24.73 0.84
N MET A 725 -20.90 -25.33 1.63
CA MET A 725 -21.30 -26.16 2.75
C MET A 725 -21.60 -25.34 4.02
N ALA A 726 -22.56 -25.83 4.81
CA ALA A 726 -22.88 -25.25 6.12
C ALA A 726 -21.64 -25.22 7.04
N SER A 727 -21.56 -24.22 7.93
CA SER A 727 -20.47 -24.07 8.88
C SER A 727 -20.72 -24.82 10.18
N THR A 728 -19.67 -25.44 10.72
CA THR A 728 -19.70 -26.03 12.06
C THR A 728 -19.58 -24.90 13.09
N VAL A 729 -20.61 -24.75 13.92
CA VAL A 729 -20.58 -23.82 15.05
C VAL A 729 -20.02 -24.53 16.30
N GLU A 730 -20.40 -25.79 16.49
CA GLU A 730 -19.92 -26.68 17.55
C GLU A 730 -19.78 -28.10 16.97
N THR A 731 -18.75 -28.86 17.37
CA THR A 731 -18.50 -30.22 16.87
C THR A 731 -19.24 -31.31 17.66
N GLY A 732 -20.08 -30.93 18.63
CA GLY A 732 -20.79 -31.88 19.47
C GLY A 732 -19.88 -32.66 20.42
N ASN A 733 -20.13 -33.97 20.57
CA ASN A 733 -19.32 -34.87 21.40
C ASN A 733 -18.31 -35.65 20.54
N PRO A 734 -17.15 -36.07 21.08
CA PRO A 734 -16.21 -36.93 20.36
C PRO A 734 -16.87 -38.21 19.78
N PRO A 735 -16.33 -38.77 18.67
CA PRO A 735 -15.15 -38.32 17.94
C PRO A 735 -15.44 -37.11 17.04
N PHE A 736 -14.54 -36.13 17.02
CA PHE A 736 -14.77 -34.84 16.35
C PHE A 736 -14.53 -34.88 14.84
N GLY A 737 -13.75 -35.83 14.31
CA GLY A 737 -13.40 -35.88 12.89
C GLY A 737 -14.55 -36.26 11.93
N ASN A 738 -15.60 -36.93 12.41
CA ASN A 738 -16.63 -37.51 11.53
C ASN A 738 -17.74 -36.52 11.10
N GLN A 739 -17.84 -35.35 11.75
CA GLN A 739 -18.76 -34.26 11.42
C GLN A 739 -20.27 -34.59 11.50
N VAL A 740 -20.67 -35.78 11.94
CA VAL A 740 -22.09 -36.21 11.84
C VAL A 740 -22.98 -35.60 12.90
N ASN A 741 -22.41 -35.21 14.05
CA ASN A 741 -23.11 -34.60 15.18
C ASN A 741 -22.81 -33.11 15.34
N ASP A 742 -22.16 -32.51 14.34
CA ASP A 742 -21.89 -31.08 14.29
C ASP A 742 -23.19 -30.28 14.39
N VAL A 743 -23.16 -29.19 15.15
CA VAL A 743 -24.19 -28.17 15.14
C VAL A 743 -23.91 -27.24 13.96
N LEU A 744 -24.78 -27.30 12.96
CA LEU A 744 -24.56 -26.65 11.66
C LEU A 744 -25.36 -25.35 11.51
N GLU A 745 -24.70 -24.31 11.00
CA GLU A 745 -25.33 -23.07 10.54
C GLU A 745 -25.30 -22.99 9.01
N GLY A 746 -26.45 -22.67 8.40
CA GLY A 746 -26.58 -22.61 6.95
C GLY A 746 -25.61 -21.61 6.30
N ILE A 747 -25.13 -21.92 5.10
CA ILE A 747 -24.11 -21.11 4.42
C ILE A 747 -24.57 -19.66 4.19
N THR A 748 -25.85 -19.46 3.84
CA THR A 748 -26.45 -18.14 3.63
C THR A 748 -26.50 -17.32 4.92
N THR A 749 -26.80 -17.98 6.04
CA THR A 749 -26.84 -17.36 7.37
C THR A 749 -25.44 -17.01 7.84
N SER A 750 -24.52 -17.98 7.83
CA SER A 750 -23.14 -17.78 8.29
C SER A 750 -22.41 -16.69 7.49
N SER A 751 -22.66 -16.56 6.18
CA SER A 751 -22.10 -15.45 5.37
C SER A 751 -22.45 -14.05 5.90
N CYS A 752 -23.64 -13.87 6.47
CA CYS A 752 -24.05 -12.59 7.06
C CYS A 752 -23.56 -12.45 8.51
N MET A 753 -23.62 -13.55 9.27
CA MET A 753 -23.35 -13.55 10.71
C MET A 753 -21.88 -13.33 11.05
N THR A 754 -20.95 -13.51 10.11
CA THR A 754 -19.54 -13.15 10.30
C THR A 754 -19.33 -11.65 10.53
N CYS A 755 -20.20 -10.79 9.98
CA CYS A 755 -20.12 -9.33 10.14
C CYS A 755 -21.29 -8.77 10.98
N HIS A 756 -22.48 -9.38 10.89
CA HIS A 756 -23.68 -8.89 11.57
C HIS A 756 -24.01 -9.69 12.83
N ARG A 757 -23.50 -9.25 13.98
CA ARG A 757 -23.55 -10.04 15.23
C ARG A 757 -24.87 -9.94 16.04
N SER A 758 -25.86 -9.15 15.61
CA SER A 758 -27.09 -8.88 16.38
C SER A 758 -28.41 -9.14 15.64
N VAL A 759 -28.36 -9.70 14.43
CA VAL A 759 -29.53 -9.91 13.56
C VAL A 759 -29.95 -11.38 13.40
N ASN A 760 -29.54 -12.23 14.35
CA ASN A 760 -29.68 -13.69 14.29
C ASN A 760 -31.10 -14.14 13.91
N ALA A 761 -32.11 -13.52 14.54
CA ALA A 761 -33.52 -13.85 14.29
C ALA A 761 -33.95 -13.59 12.83
N HIS A 762 -33.38 -12.57 12.17
CA HIS A 762 -33.64 -12.30 10.76
C HIS A 762 -32.82 -13.23 9.85
N ALA A 763 -31.54 -13.45 10.18
CA ALA A 763 -30.67 -14.33 9.41
C ALA A 763 -31.26 -15.76 9.31
N TYR A 764 -31.82 -16.28 10.41
CA TYR A 764 -32.47 -17.60 10.44
C TYR A 764 -33.80 -17.67 9.68
N GLN A 765 -34.42 -16.55 9.28
CA GLN A 765 -35.65 -16.59 8.46
C GLN A 765 -35.40 -17.18 7.07
N ASN A 766 -34.19 -16.98 6.54
CA ASN A 766 -33.75 -17.50 5.24
C ASN A 766 -32.82 -18.72 5.40
N GLY A 767 -32.88 -19.38 6.56
CA GLY A 767 -32.04 -20.51 6.93
C GLY A 767 -32.68 -21.31 8.06
N TRP A 768 -31.91 -21.66 9.08
CA TRP A 768 -32.39 -22.36 10.27
C TRP A 768 -31.60 -21.93 11.52
N VAL A 769 -32.17 -22.18 12.69
CA VAL A 769 -31.45 -22.05 13.96
C VAL A 769 -30.40 -23.16 14.05
N PRO A 770 -29.13 -22.87 14.38
CA PRO A 770 -28.07 -23.89 14.43
C PRO A 770 -28.49 -25.16 15.19
N GLN A 771 -28.31 -26.31 14.55
CA GLN A 771 -28.76 -27.61 15.05
C GLN A 771 -27.98 -28.76 14.39
N PRO A 772 -27.95 -29.96 15.02
CA PRO A 772 -27.44 -31.16 14.38
C PRO A 772 -28.44 -31.72 13.35
N PHE A 773 -27.93 -32.52 12.42
CA PHE A 773 -28.70 -33.20 11.37
C PHE A 773 -28.39 -34.70 11.38
N GLU A 774 -29.35 -35.54 10.97
CA GLU A 774 -29.25 -37.01 11.07
C GLU A 774 -28.02 -37.58 10.35
N GLU A 775 -27.69 -37.05 9.17
CA GLU A 775 -26.52 -37.41 8.37
C GLU A 775 -25.58 -36.20 8.19
N GLY A 776 -25.56 -35.29 9.18
CA GLY A 776 -24.79 -34.05 9.13
C GLY A 776 -25.12 -33.20 7.90
N ARG A 777 -24.07 -32.75 7.19
CA ARG A 777 -24.20 -31.93 5.97
C ARG A 777 -24.89 -32.65 4.81
N GLN A 778 -24.85 -33.99 4.77
CA GLN A 778 -25.49 -34.74 3.70
C GLN A 778 -27.01 -34.56 3.71
N THR A 779 -27.62 -34.50 4.89
CA THR A 779 -29.05 -34.20 5.04
C THR A 779 -29.44 -32.85 4.42
N ILE A 780 -28.55 -31.85 4.47
CA ILE A 780 -28.79 -30.53 3.88
C ILE A 780 -28.74 -30.61 2.35
N ILE A 781 -27.77 -31.36 1.81
CA ILE A 781 -27.63 -31.56 0.36
C ILE A 781 -28.85 -32.29 -0.19
N ASP A 782 -29.26 -33.40 0.43
CA ASP A 782 -30.35 -34.25 -0.06
C ASP A 782 -31.73 -33.58 0.01
N ALA A 783 -31.87 -32.53 0.82
CA ALA A 783 -33.09 -31.75 0.97
C ALA A 783 -33.27 -30.64 -0.08
N ASN A 784 -32.23 -30.32 -0.86
CA ASN A 784 -32.22 -29.29 -1.90
C ASN A 784 -32.14 -29.92 -3.30
#